data_AF-A0AAD7Y4P7-F1
#
_entry.id   AF-A0AAD7Y4P7-F1
#
_cell.length_a   1.000
_cell.length_b   1.000
_cell.length_c   1.000
_cell.angle_alpha   90.00
_cell.angle_beta   90.00
_cell.angle_gamma   90.00
#
_symmetry.space_group_name_H-M   'P 1'
#
loop_
_entity.id
_entity.type
_entity.pdbx_description
1 polymer ?
#
loop_
_entity_poly.entity_id
_entity_poly.type
_entity_poly.pdbx_seq_one_letter_code
_entity_poly.pdbx_strand_id
1 'polypeptide(L)'
;MRIDIKRKLLSRSDRVKSVDLHPTEPWVLASLYNGHVYIYNYETQALVKTFEVTETPVRAAKFIARKNWIVTGSDDSQIRVFNYNTHEKVASFEGHPDYIRCLAVHPTQPLVLSGSDDMTIRLWDWEKGWKCVQIFEGHSHFVMHLTFNPKDSNTFASAGLDGVIKVWSLGSNVPNFTLEGHEKGVNYVDYYHGGDKPYLISCADDNLVKVWDYQNKNCVQTLEGHSQNVNFASFHPELPIIMSGSEDGTVRIWNSDTYRLENSLNYGLERAWCIAYQKGGNNVALGFDEGSVVIKLGREEPAVSMDASGKIIWAKHSEIQTANIKAGVDENIKDGDRMALPIKDLGSCEVYPQTLQHSPNGRFVVVCGDGEYIIYTALAWRNKSFGSGLGFVWAADSNVYAVRESTSRVKIFKNFKERAGLLPKLNYAAEGIFGGALLGVRSNGFLNFYDWETGAVVRRIDVDAKNVFWSDAGDLVAIICDESFYILRYNAQAYAQFLESGGDPGVEGVEEAFEFVNDITESVRTGTWAGDCFIYTNNANRLNYLVGDVTYTISHFDKPMYLLGYSPRDNRVYLADRDVNIFSYALSLTVIQYQTAVLRGDLESAASLLPSIPSDQRGRIARFLESQDLKELALEVSTDAEQKFDLAIQLGKLDIATELARELDSEARWRNLGDVALSNWKFDLAEECLQKAKDLSGLLLFYSSSNNRDGMRKVADEALAKGKNNIAFTALFQLGAVDEVIQLLIKTERLPEAAMLARTYAPDSMSSVLKLWKADLEKRNRKKTAESLADPAEYPNLFAELQKTQEPPQDLL
;
A
#
# COMPACT_ATOMS: atom_id res chain seq x y z
N MET A 1 17.71 -14.19 -22.90
CA MET A 1 17.07 -13.83 -21.60
C MET A 1 15.77 -14.61 -21.42
N ARG A 2 15.60 -15.40 -20.34
CA ARG A 2 14.28 -16.03 -20.03
C ARG A 2 13.41 -15.05 -19.25
N ILE A 3 12.49 -14.39 -19.95
CA ILE A 3 11.53 -13.46 -19.35
C ILE A 3 10.26 -14.22 -18.99
N ASP A 4 9.86 -14.17 -17.73
CA ASP A 4 8.55 -14.65 -17.29
C ASP A 4 7.48 -13.65 -17.75
N ILE A 5 6.66 -14.04 -18.74
CA ILE A 5 5.65 -13.17 -19.34
C ILE A 5 4.29 -13.58 -18.79
N LYS A 6 3.71 -12.71 -17.96
CA LYS A 6 2.38 -12.94 -17.38
C LYS A 6 1.35 -12.01 -17.99
N ARG A 7 0.29 -12.58 -18.53
CA ARG A 7 -0.85 -11.82 -19.04
C ARG A 7 -1.70 -11.32 -17.87
N LYS A 8 -1.89 -10.00 -17.77
CA LYS A 8 -2.70 -9.34 -16.74
C LYS A 8 -4.12 -9.07 -17.23
N LEU A 9 -4.22 -8.48 -18.42
CA LEU A 9 -5.50 -8.14 -19.06
C LEU A 9 -5.53 -8.72 -20.48
N LEU A 10 -6.70 -9.24 -20.87
CA LEU A 10 -7.07 -9.50 -22.25
C LEU A 10 -8.52 -9.07 -22.40
N SER A 11 -8.75 -7.94 -23.05
CA SER A 11 -10.09 -7.43 -23.31
C SER A 11 -10.33 -7.38 -24.81
N ARG A 12 -11.46 -7.94 -25.26
CA ARG A 12 -11.90 -7.82 -26.65
C ARG A 12 -12.71 -6.55 -26.84
N SER A 13 -12.37 -5.78 -27.85
CA SER A 13 -13.08 -4.58 -28.26
C SER A 13 -12.89 -4.36 -29.76
N ASP A 14 -13.50 -3.30 -30.29
CA ASP A 14 -13.13 -2.81 -31.62
C ASP A 14 -11.64 -2.44 -31.68
N ARG A 15 -11.15 -2.22 -32.90
CA ARG A 15 -9.76 -1.91 -33.22
C ARG A 15 -9.21 -0.79 -32.33
N VAL A 16 -8.17 -1.12 -31.57
CA VAL A 16 -7.46 -0.18 -30.69
C VAL A 16 -6.35 0.50 -31.47
N LYS A 17 -6.40 1.83 -31.56
CA LYS A 17 -5.40 2.63 -32.30
C LYS A 17 -4.33 3.25 -31.40
N SER A 18 -4.66 3.53 -30.14
CA SER A 18 -3.71 4.02 -29.15
C SER A 18 -3.92 3.32 -27.81
N VAL A 19 -2.83 3.09 -27.11
CA VAL A 19 -2.84 2.69 -25.70
C VAL A 19 -1.95 3.60 -24.88
N ASP A 20 -2.28 3.74 -23.60
CA ASP A 20 -1.44 4.45 -22.63
C ASP A 20 -1.63 3.87 -21.23
N LEU A 21 -0.58 3.86 -20.42
CA LEU A 21 -0.63 3.35 -19.06
C LEU A 21 -0.59 4.52 -18.07
N HIS A 22 -1.48 4.46 -17.07
CA HIS A 22 -1.46 5.44 -16.01
C HIS A 22 -0.21 5.22 -15.12
N PRO A 23 0.49 6.28 -14.68
CA PRO A 23 1.75 6.12 -13.95
C PRO A 23 1.59 5.50 -12.55
N THR A 24 0.49 5.78 -11.84
CA THR A 24 0.25 5.32 -10.46
C THR A 24 -0.87 4.29 -10.35
N GLU A 25 -2.08 4.63 -10.81
CA GLU A 25 -3.23 3.72 -10.85
C GLU A 25 -3.00 2.54 -11.82
N PRO A 26 -3.54 1.35 -11.54
CA PRO A 26 -3.44 0.17 -12.41
C PRO A 26 -4.39 0.26 -13.61
N TRP A 27 -4.34 1.37 -14.34
CA TRP A 27 -5.23 1.67 -15.45
C TRP A 27 -4.52 1.68 -16.80
N VAL A 28 -5.21 1.15 -17.81
CA VAL A 28 -4.83 1.25 -19.22
C VAL A 28 -5.92 2.01 -19.97
N LEU A 29 -5.50 3.02 -20.72
CA LEU A 29 -6.31 3.77 -21.67
C LEU A 29 -6.23 3.06 -23.03
N ALA A 30 -7.37 2.84 -23.67
CA ALA A 30 -7.47 2.30 -25.02
C ALA A 30 -8.37 3.20 -25.87
N SER A 31 -7.83 3.77 -26.94
CA SER A 31 -8.61 4.55 -27.91
C SER A 31 -9.01 3.69 -29.10
N LEU A 32 -10.28 3.74 -29.47
CA LEU A 32 -10.88 2.83 -30.42
C LEU A 32 -11.16 3.49 -31.76
N TYR A 33 -11.22 2.67 -32.80
CA TYR A 33 -11.55 3.09 -34.16
C TYR A 33 -13.00 3.53 -34.32
N ASN A 34 -13.89 3.11 -33.43
CA ASN A 34 -15.30 3.53 -33.41
C ASN A 34 -15.51 4.91 -32.74
N GLY A 35 -14.44 5.56 -32.26
CA GLY A 35 -14.50 6.88 -31.63
C GLY A 35 -14.71 6.89 -30.12
N HIS A 36 -14.77 5.71 -29.50
CA HIS A 36 -14.80 5.57 -28.04
C HIS A 36 -13.39 5.49 -27.44
N VAL A 37 -13.28 5.85 -26.16
CA VAL A 37 -12.07 5.69 -25.37
C VAL A 37 -12.43 4.98 -24.06
N TYR A 38 -11.75 3.87 -23.78
CA TYR A 38 -11.98 3.03 -22.62
C TYR A 38 -10.83 3.11 -21.63
N ILE A 39 -11.14 3.09 -20.35
CA ILE A 39 -10.17 2.94 -19.27
C ILE A 39 -10.45 1.61 -18.57
N TYR A 40 -9.53 0.66 -18.67
CA TYR A 40 -9.60 -0.62 -17.98
C TYR A 40 -8.70 -0.62 -16.76
N ASN A 41 -9.12 -1.27 -15.69
CA ASN A 41 -8.23 -1.65 -14.60
C ASN A 41 -7.66 -3.04 -14.93
N TYR A 42 -6.36 -3.12 -15.17
CA TYR A 42 -5.72 -4.36 -15.62
C TYR A 42 -5.46 -5.38 -14.50
N GLU A 43 -5.65 -5.01 -13.23
CA GLU A 43 -5.56 -5.93 -12.09
C GLU A 43 -6.90 -6.60 -11.79
N THR A 44 -7.98 -5.82 -11.80
CA THR A 44 -9.35 -6.33 -11.59
C THR A 44 -10.01 -6.83 -12.87
N GLN A 45 -9.40 -6.54 -14.03
CA GLN A 45 -9.94 -6.81 -15.37
C GLN A 45 -11.26 -6.09 -15.69
N ALA A 46 -11.66 -5.12 -14.87
CA ALA A 46 -12.90 -4.39 -15.04
C ALA A 46 -12.71 -3.17 -15.96
N LEU A 47 -13.74 -2.88 -16.77
CA LEU A 47 -13.89 -1.59 -17.44
C LEU A 47 -14.27 -0.53 -16.40
N VAL A 48 -13.39 0.42 -16.16
CA VAL A 48 -13.57 1.47 -15.14
C VAL A 48 -14.45 2.59 -15.71
N LYS A 49 -14.09 3.10 -16.90
CA LYS A 49 -14.75 4.25 -17.52
C LYS A 49 -14.80 4.13 -19.04
N THR A 50 -15.85 4.71 -19.61
CA THR A 50 -16.07 4.85 -21.05
C THR A 50 -16.28 6.33 -21.38
N PHE A 51 -15.64 6.79 -22.45
CA PHE A 51 -15.80 8.12 -23.02
C PHE A 51 -16.22 7.99 -24.47
N GLU A 52 -17.36 8.57 -24.81
CA GLU A 52 -17.83 8.70 -26.20
C GLU A 52 -17.30 10.04 -26.72
N VAL A 53 -16.20 9.99 -27.48
CA VAL A 53 -15.47 11.20 -27.88
C VAL A 53 -16.04 11.77 -29.18
N THR A 54 -16.20 10.90 -30.17
CA THR A 54 -16.65 11.20 -31.54
C THR A 54 -17.25 9.95 -32.21
N GLU A 55 -17.86 10.12 -33.39
CA GLU A 55 -18.23 9.00 -34.28
C GLU A 55 -17.06 8.58 -35.20
N THR A 56 -16.02 9.42 -35.30
CA THR A 56 -14.80 9.16 -36.07
C THR A 56 -13.74 8.46 -35.22
N PRO A 57 -12.79 7.72 -35.83
CA PRO A 57 -11.70 7.07 -35.11
C PRO A 57 -10.89 8.01 -34.21
N VAL A 58 -10.58 7.56 -32.99
CA VAL A 58 -9.63 8.24 -32.09
C VAL A 58 -8.28 7.54 -32.20
N ARG A 59 -7.33 8.15 -32.91
CA ARG A 59 -6.03 7.52 -33.21
C ARG A 59 -5.01 7.67 -32.10
N ALA A 60 -5.10 8.73 -31.31
CA ALA A 60 -4.16 9.02 -30.25
C ALA A 60 -4.90 9.38 -28.96
N ALA A 61 -4.50 8.76 -27.85
CA ALA A 61 -4.96 9.15 -26.54
C ALA A 61 -3.83 8.99 -25.51
N LYS A 62 -3.67 9.97 -24.62
CA LYS A 62 -2.63 9.97 -23.57
C LYS A 62 -3.15 10.50 -22.24
N PHE A 63 -2.65 9.93 -21.14
CA PHE A 63 -2.90 10.44 -19.81
C PHE A 63 -2.07 11.69 -19.51
N ILE A 64 -2.69 12.65 -18.83
CA ILE A 64 -2.03 13.73 -18.10
C ILE A 64 -2.39 13.56 -16.63
N ALA A 65 -1.72 12.61 -15.98
CA ALA A 65 -1.96 12.28 -14.56
C ALA A 65 -1.79 13.49 -13.63
N ARG A 66 -0.88 14.43 -13.97
CA ARG A 66 -0.62 15.67 -13.20
C ARG A 66 -1.87 16.56 -13.03
N LYS A 67 -2.85 16.45 -13.91
CA LYS A 67 -4.10 17.22 -13.88
C LYS A 67 -5.35 16.35 -13.82
N ASN A 68 -5.18 15.04 -13.71
CA ASN A 68 -6.23 14.05 -13.84
C ASN A 68 -6.99 14.09 -15.18
N TRP A 69 -6.27 14.31 -16.29
CA TRP A 69 -6.88 14.42 -17.62
C TRP A 69 -6.49 13.28 -18.57
N ILE A 70 -7.32 13.08 -19.58
CA ILE A 70 -6.97 12.39 -20.83
C ILE A 70 -7.04 13.39 -21.98
N VAL A 71 -6.08 13.32 -22.90
CA VAL A 71 -6.08 14.10 -24.15
C VAL A 71 -6.24 13.14 -25.31
N THR A 72 -7.15 13.46 -26.22
CA THR A 72 -7.50 12.61 -27.37
C THR A 72 -7.40 13.39 -28.67
N GLY A 73 -6.85 12.76 -29.70
CA GLY A 73 -6.80 13.25 -31.07
C GLY A 73 -7.55 12.30 -32.01
N SER A 74 -8.47 12.84 -32.78
CA SER A 74 -9.39 12.10 -33.64
C SER A 74 -9.29 12.51 -35.11
N ASP A 75 -9.91 11.70 -35.98
CA ASP A 75 -9.96 11.92 -37.43
C ASP A 75 -10.87 13.10 -37.83
N ASP A 76 -11.67 13.66 -36.91
CA ASP A 76 -12.38 14.92 -37.12
C ASP A 76 -11.50 16.17 -36.91
N SER A 77 -10.19 15.99 -36.84
CA SER A 77 -9.17 17.02 -36.69
C SER A 77 -9.23 17.83 -35.38
N GLN A 78 -10.03 17.37 -34.41
CA GLN A 78 -10.18 18.01 -33.11
C GLN A 78 -9.29 17.35 -32.05
N ILE A 79 -8.82 18.17 -31.12
CA ILE A 79 -8.23 17.72 -29.86
C ILE A 79 -9.26 17.96 -28.74
N ARG A 80 -9.53 16.91 -27.97
CA ARG A 80 -10.44 16.96 -26.82
C ARG A 80 -9.71 16.52 -25.56
N VAL A 81 -10.10 17.14 -24.45
CA VAL A 81 -9.51 16.89 -23.14
C VAL A 81 -10.62 16.63 -22.15
N PHE A 82 -10.53 15.52 -21.44
CA PHE A 82 -11.53 15.12 -20.45
C PHE A 82 -10.86 14.92 -19.10
N ASN A 83 -11.55 15.29 -18.03
CA ASN A 83 -11.17 14.89 -16.69
C ASN A 83 -11.65 13.47 -16.44
N TYR A 84 -10.72 12.54 -16.22
CA TYR A 84 -11.10 11.14 -16.07
C TYR A 84 -11.80 10.84 -14.73
N ASN A 85 -11.68 11.69 -13.72
CA ASN A 85 -12.41 11.50 -12.46
C ASN A 85 -13.86 11.97 -12.58
N THR A 86 -14.09 13.16 -13.13
CA THR A 86 -15.43 13.80 -13.18
C THR A 86 -16.22 13.54 -14.47
N HIS A 87 -15.59 12.98 -15.51
CA HIS A 87 -16.12 12.88 -16.87
C HIS A 87 -16.38 14.22 -17.58
N GLU A 88 -15.96 15.34 -17.00
CA GLU A 88 -16.16 16.65 -17.58
C GLU A 88 -15.21 16.90 -18.76
N LYS A 89 -15.73 17.53 -19.81
CA LYS A 89 -14.95 18.01 -20.94
C LYS A 89 -14.26 19.32 -20.57
N VAL A 90 -12.93 19.29 -20.48
CA VAL A 90 -12.09 20.43 -20.09
C VAL A 90 -11.84 21.35 -21.27
N ALA A 91 -11.52 20.79 -22.43
CA ALA A 91 -11.24 21.55 -23.65
C ALA A 91 -11.68 20.79 -24.91
N SER A 92 -12.04 21.55 -25.94
CA SER A 92 -12.33 21.08 -27.29
C SER A 92 -11.92 22.16 -28.27
N PHE A 93 -11.05 21.84 -29.21
CA PHE A 93 -10.64 22.79 -30.24
C PHE A 93 -10.12 22.06 -31.48
N GLU A 94 -10.17 22.74 -32.62
CA GLU A 94 -9.58 22.26 -33.87
C GLU A 94 -8.06 22.33 -33.75
N GLY A 95 -7.41 21.16 -33.73
CA GLY A 95 -5.96 21.07 -33.59
C GLY A 95 -5.27 21.26 -34.94
N HIS A 96 -5.74 20.54 -35.94
CA HIS A 96 -5.18 20.48 -37.29
C HIS A 96 -6.30 20.58 -38.33
N PRO A 97 -5.99 20.79 -39.62
CA PRO A 97 -6.96 20.74 -40.70
C PRO A 97 -7.17 19.32 -41.27
N ASP A 98 -6.40 18.33 -40.82
CA ASP A 98 -6.44 16.93 -41.26
C ASP A 98 -6.32 15.97 -40.07
N TYR A 99 -6.27 14.66 -40.30
CA TYR A 99 -6.28 13.62 -39.27
C TYR A 99 -5.12 13.76 -38.30
N ILE A 100 -5.41 13.58 -37.00
CA ILE A 100 -4.39 13.61 -35.95
C ILE A 100 -3.91 12.17 -35.71
N ARG A 101 -2.63 11.91 -35.96
CA ARG A 101 -2.05 10.56 -35.89
C ARG A 101 -1.46 10.23 -34.53
N CYS A 102 -0.81 11.21 -33.90
CA CYS A 102 -0.08 10.98 -32.66
C CYS A 102 -0.14 12.20 -31.72
N LEU A 103 0.03 11.92 -30.43
CA LEU A 103 0.11 12.91 -29.37
C LEU A 103 1.26 12.53 -28.44
N ALA A 104 2.05 13.53 -28.03
CA ALA A 104 3.09 13.36 -27.02
C ALA A 104 2.92 14.43 -25.94
N VAL A 105 2.89 14.00 -24.67
CA VAL A 105 2.79 14.90 -23.52
C VAL A 105 4.18 15.14 -22.96
N HIS A 106 4.51 16.40 -22.69
CA HIS A 106 5.78 16.76 -22.07
C HIS A 106 5.84 16.25 -20.62
N PRO A 107 6.97 15.67 -20.17
CA PRO A 107 7.07 15.10 -18.82
C PRO A 107 6.97 16.14 -17.69
N THR A 108 7.44 17.39 -17.90
CA THR A 108 7.57 18.39 -16.82
C THR A 108 6.87 19.72 -17.12
N GLN A 109 6.91 20.20 -18.35
CA GLN A 109 6.26 21.45 -18.78
C GLN A 109 4.79 21.22 -19.16
N PRO A 110 3.96 22.28 -19.22
CA PRO A 110 2.55 22.19 -19.56
C PRO A 110 2.29 22.10 -21.07
N LEU A 111 3.00 21.19 -21.77
CA LEU A 111 3.05 21.13 -23.22
C LEU A 111 2.54 19.79 -23.79
N VAL A 112 1.79 19.86 -24.90
CA VAL A 112 1.39 18.71 -25.73
C VAL A 112 1.84 18.94 -27.16
N LEU A 113 2.45 17.94 -27.78
CA LEU A 113 2.70 17.90 -29.21
C LEU A 113 1.63 17.06 -29.92
N SER A 114 1.17 17.53 -31.07
CA SER A 114 0.31 16.77 -31.98
C SER A 114 0.93 16.69 -33.37
N GLY A 115 0.87 15.50 -33.97
CA GLY A 115 1.31 15.24 -35.34
C GLY A 115 0.13 14.81 -36.21
N SER A 116 0.09 15.31 -37.44
CA SER A 116 -1.06 15.17 -38.33
C SER A 116 -0.66 14.82 -39.77
N ASP A 117 -1.67 14.43 -40.55
CA ASP A 117 -1.58 14.25 -42.00
C ASP A 117 -1.37 15.58 -42.76
N ASP A 118 -1.58 16.73 -42.09
CA ASP A 118 -1.26 18.06 -42.62
C ASP A 118 0.26 18.34 -42.76
N MET A 119 1.10 17.33 -42.50
CA MET A 119 2.57 17.36 -42.57
C MET A 119 3.23 18.25 -41.50
N THR A 120 2.45 18.80 -40.57
CA THR A 120 2.95 19.66 -39.50
C THR A 120 2.89 19.00 -38.13
N ILE A 121 3.73 19.51 -37.24
CA ILE A 121 3.67 19.20 -35.81
C ILE A 121 3.32 20.48 -35.08
N ARG A 122 2.34 20.45 -34.18
CA ARG A 122 1.91 21.62 -33.41
C ARG A 122 2.19 21.43 -31.93
N LEU A 123 2.68 22.49 -31.28
CA LEU A 123 2.93 22.56 -29.85
C LEU A 123 1.82 23.36 -29.16
N TRP A 124 1.15 22.74 -28.19
CA TRP A 124 0.04 23.30 -27.44
C TRP A 124 0.45 23.53 -25.99
N ASP A 125 0.09 24.69 -25.44
CA ASP A 125 0.32 25.05 -24.04
C ASP A 125 -1.03 25.16 -23.31
N TRP A 126 -1.29 24.26 -22.37
CA TRP A 126 -2.57 24.22 -21.65
C TRP A 126 -2.69 25.27 -20.55
N GLU A 127 -1.57 25.81 -20.04
CA GLU A 127 -1.62 26.92 -19.07
C GLU A 127 -1.96 28.25 -19.76
N LYS A 128 -1.62 28.38 -21.05
CA LYS A 128 -2.03 29.52 -21.89
C LYS A 128 -3.39 29.34 -22.57
N GLY A 129 -4.21 28.41 -22.06
CA GLY A 129 -5.54 28.14 -22.59
C GLY A 129 -5.52 27.35 -23.91
N TRP A 130 -4.67 26.33 -24.01
CA TRP A 130 -4.52 25.47 -25.20
C TRP A 130 -4.19 26.24 -26.48
N LYS A 131 -3.34 27.28 -26.37
CA LYS A 131 -2.87 28.02 -27.55
C LYS A 131 -1.77 27.24 -28.26
N CYS A 132 -1.78 27.28 -29.60
CA CYS A 132 -0.66 26.82 -30.41
C CYS A 132 0.51 27.79 -30.23
N VAL A 133 1.59 27.32 -29.60
CA VAL A 133 2.80 28.10 -29.33
C VAL A 133 3.72 28.09 -30.54
N GLN A 134 3.82 26.93 -31.20
CA GLN A 134 4.77 26.72 -32.29
C GLN A 134 4.25 25.67 -33.27
N ILE A 135 4.61 25.86 -34.54
CA ILE A 135 4.36 24.93 -35.64
C ILE A 135 5.73 24.53 -36.18
N PHE A 136 5.96 23.22 -36.31
CA PHE A 136 7.17 22.66 -36.91
C PHE A 136 6.82 22.12 -38.29
N GLU A 137 7.45 22.70 -39.31
CA GLU A 137 7.26 22.36 -40.72
C GLU A 137 8.56 21.78 -41.26
N GLY A 138 8.47 20.69 -42.02
CA GLY A 138 9.66 20.10 -42.65
C GLY A 138 9.53 18.65 -43.07
N HIS A 139 8.49 17.94 -42.61
CA HIS A 139 8.10 16.66 -43.22
C HIS A 139 7.41 16.88 -44.55
N SER A 140 7.59 15.96 -45.49
CA SER A 140 6.94 16.00 -46.82
C SER A 140 5.74 15.06 -46.93
N HIS A 141 5.45 14.31 -45.87
CA HIS A 141 4.30 13.42 -45.77
C HIS A 141 3.79 13.37 -44.32
N PHE A 142 2.95 12.38 -44.01
CA PHE A 142 2.18 12.29 -42.77
C PHE A 142 3.11 12.06 -41.59
N VAL A 143 2.85 12.75 -40.48
CA VAL A 143 3.61 12.57 -39.25
C VAL A 143 2.96 11.45 -38.44
N MET A 144 3.57 10.28 -38.44
CA MET A 144 2.98 9.06 -37.89
C MET A 144 3.17 8.94 -36.38
N HIS A 145 4.33 9.34 -35.85
CA HIS A 145 4.62 9.26 -34.42
C HIS A 145 5.50 10.40 -33.91
N LEU A 146 5.33 10.72 -32.62
CA LEU A 146 6.08 11.74 -31.90
C LEU A 146 6.50 11.22 -30.54
N THR A 147 7.74 11.47 -30.14
CA THR A 147 8.26 11.10 -28.82
C THR A 147 9.20 12.16 -28.30
N PHE A 148 9.09 12.47 -27.01
CA PHE A 148 10.06 13.34 -26.33
C PHE A 148 11.31 12.55 -25.98
N ASN A 149 12.47 13.20 -26.06
CA ASN A 149 13.69 12.61 -25.55
C ASN A 149 13.62 12.54 -24.01
N PRO A 150 13.71 11.34 -23.41
CA PRO A 150 13.61 11.16 -21.97
C PRO A 150 14.81 11.76 -21.22
N LYS A 151 15.96 11.91 -21.89
CA LYS A 151 17.20 12.46 -21.31
C LYS A 151 17.25 13.98 -21.37
N ASP A 152 16.77 14.55 -22.48
CA ASP A 152 16.66 15.99 -22.67
C ASP A 152 15.25 16.37 -23.10
N SER A 153 14.47 16.85 -22.13
CA SER A 153 13.08 17.26 -22.33
C SER A 153 12.89 18.44 -23.30
N ASN A 154 13.95 19.10 -23.75
CA ASN A 154 13.87 20.16 -24.75
C ASN A 154 13.91 19.65 -26.21
N THR A 155 14.15 18.35 -26.40
CA THR A 155 14.22 17.73 -27.74
C THR A 155 13.15 16.65 -27.91
N PHE A 156 12.71 16.46 -29.17
CA PHE A 156 11.76 15.43 -29.53
C PHE A 156 12.06 14.88 -30.93
N ALA A 157 11.63 13.66 -31.22
CA ALA A 157 11.74 13.02 -32.52
C ALA A 157 10.37 12.84 -33.16
N SER A 158 10.32 12.94 -34.47
CA SER A 158 9.15 12.67 -35.29
C SER A 158 9.46 11.63 -36.36
N ALA A 159 8.52 10.71 -36.57
CA ALA A 159 8.53 9.74 -37.65
C ALA A 159 7.58 10.20 -38.75
N GLY A 160 8.06 10.26 -39.99
CA GLY A 160 7.26 10.62 -41.15
C GLY A 160 7.09 9.46 -42.13
N LEU A 161 5.96 9.45 -42.83
CA LEU A 161 5.72 8.55 -43.95
C LEU A 161 6.58 8.90 -45.18
N ASP A 162 7.35 9.99 -45.11
CA ASP A 162 8.39 10.38 -46.07
C ASP A 162 9.65 9.49 -45.99
N GLY A 163 9.67 8.51 -45.08
CA GLY A 163 10.79 7.57 -44.92
C GLY A 163 11.88 8.10 -43.98
N VAL A 164 11.59 9.17 -43.25
CA VAL A 164 12.59 9.99 -42.57
C VAL A 164 12.21 10.22 -41.11
N ILE A 165 13.22 10.26 -40.25
CA ILE A 165 13.08 10.65 -38.84
C ILE A 165 13.71 12.03 -38.67
N LYS A 166 12.98 12.97 -38.08
CA LYS A 166 13.49 14.31 -37.78
C LYS A 166 13.57 14.53 -36.29
N VAL A 167 14.67 15.10 -35.83
CA VAL A 167 14.85 15.48 -34.42
C VAL A 167 14.80 16.99 -34.30
N TRP A 168 13.99 17.48 -33.38
CA TRP A 168 13.65 18.88 -33.22
C TRP A 168 14.04 19.36 -31.82
N SER A 169 14.19 20.67 -31.69
CA SER A 169 14.23 21.35 -30.39
C SER A 169 13.00 22.23 -30.25
N LEU A 170 12.41 22.29 -29.06
CA LEU A 170 11.20 23.08 -28.81
C LEU A 170 11.35 24.56 -29.19
N GLY A 171 12.56 25.13 -29.09
CA GLY A 171 12.82 26.53 -29.42
C GLY A 171 13.15 26.82 -30.89
N SER A 172 13.21 25.80 -31.76
CA SER A 172 13.59 25.94 -33.17
C SER A 172 12.50 25.42 -34.09
N ASN A 173 12.16 26.17 -35.13
CA ASN A 173 11.25 25.73 -36.20
C ASN A 173 11.97 24.89 -37.28
N VAL A 174 13.30 24.77 -37.21
CA VAL A 174 14.12 23.94 -38.10
C VAL A 174 14.53 22.67 -37.36
N PRO A 175 14.48 21.48 -38.01
CA PRO A 175 14.95 20.25 -37.39
C PRO A 175 16.47 20.30 -37.17
N ASN A 176 16.94 19.84 -36.02
CA ASN A 176 18.36 19.79 -35.67
C ASN A 176 19.14 18.90 -36.62
N PHE A 177 18.57 17.74 -36.95
CA PHE A 177 19.08 16.82 -37.97
C PHE A 177 17.97 15.88 -38.43
N THR A 178 18.26 15.19 -39.53
CA THR A 178 17.39 14.27 -40.23
C THR A 178 18.11 12.93 -40.38
N LEU A 179 17.44 11.81 -40.11
CA LEU A 179 17.96 10.46 -40.30
C LEU A 179 17.19 9.79 -41.44
N GLU A 180 17.94 9.29 -42.42
CA GLU A 180 17.42 8.69 -43.65
C GLU A 180 17.96 7.26 -43.77
N GLY A 181 17.12 6.31 -44.21
CA GLY A 181 17.55 4.94 -44.51
C GLY A 181 16.49 3.86 -44.44
N HIS A 182 15.23 4.21 -44.17
CA HIS A 182 14.09 3.34 -44.49
C HIS A 182 13.68 3.58 -45.95
N GLU A 183 13.32 2.51 -46.67
CA GLU A 183 12.88 2.60 -48.08
C GLU A 183 11.41 3.01 -48.21
N LYS A 184 10.63 2.79 -47.15
CA LYS A 184 9.23 3.16 -47.04
C LYS A 184 8.99 4.03 -45.81
N GLY A 185 7.76 4.52 -45.67
CA GLY A 185 7.37 5.41 -44.58
C GLY A 185 7.61 4.82 -43.19
N VAL A 186 8.07 5.69 -42.27
CA VAL A 186 8.36 5.34 -40.88
C VAL A 186 7.08 5.51 -40.07
N ASN A 187 6.66 4.44 -39.40
CA ASN A 187 5.42 4.40 -38.63
C ASN A 187 5.62 4.85 -37.18
N TYR A 188 6.76 4.50 -36.58
CA TYR A 188 7.02 4.74 -35.16
C TYR A 188 8.47 5.12 -34.93
N VAL A 189 8.68 5.92 -33.88
CA VAL A 189 10.01 6.28 -33.38
C VAL A 189 9.98 6.34 -31.87
N ASP A 190 11.01 5.79 -31.21
CA ASP A 190 11.17 5.86 -29.76
C ASP A 190 12.63 6.08 -29.34
N TYR A 191 12.84 6.70 -28.18
CA TYR A 191 14.16 6.91 -27.60
C TYR A 191 14.56 5.78 -26.64
N TYR A 192 15.84 5.50 -26.57
CA TYR A 192 16.38 4.68 -25.48
C TYR A 192 16.32 5.45 -24.15
N HIS A 193 15.76 4.81 -23.12
CA HIS A 193 15.53 5.41 -21.80
C HIS A 193 16.75 5.31 -20.86
N GLY A 194 17.63 4.32 -21.05
CA GLY A 194 18.80 4.12 -20.17
C GLY A 194 19.90 5.16 -20.40
N GLY A 195 20.77 5.39 -19.42
CA GLY A 195 21.75 6.48 -19.41
C GLY A 195 22.80 6.42 -20.53
N ASP A 196 23.25 5.22 -20.89
CA ASP A 196 24.60 5.07 -21.46
C ASP A 196 24.63 5.21 -22.99
N LYS A 197 23.50 4.94 -23.65
CA LYS A 197 23.45 4.81 -25.12
C LYS A 197 22.60 5.92 -25.75
N PRO A 198 23.12 6.69 -26.72
CA PRO A 198 22.35 7.72 -27.44
C PRO A 198 21.57 7.09 -28.59
N TYR A 199 20.66 6.16 -28.29
CA TYR A 199 19.94 5.40 -29.30
C TYR A 199 18.52 5.86 -29.54
N LEU A 200 18.11 5.74 -30.80
CA LEU A 200 16.74 5.84 -31.31
C LEU A 200 16.37 4.50 -31.95
N ILE A 201 15.10 4.14 -31.91
CA ILE A 201 14.57 3.01 -32.66
C ILE A 201 13.44 3.48 -33.57
N SER A 202 13.38 2.92 -34.77
CA SER A 202 12.31 3.18 -35.72
C SER A 202 11.83 1.92 -36.39
N CYS A 203 10.59 1.95 -36.86
CA CYS A 203 10.01 0.88 -37.65
C CYS A 203 9.21 1.45 -38.82
N ALA A 204 9.13 0.68 -39.90
CA ALA A 204 8.55 1.13 -41.15
C ALA A 204 7.77 0.02 -41.87
N ASP A 205 7.12 0.41 -42.98
CA ASP A 205 6.39 -0.49 -43.89
C ASP A 205 7.33 -1.37 -44.76
N ASP A 206 8.64 -1.22 -44.60
CA ASP A 206 9.67 -2.08 -45.21
C ASP A 206 9.89 -3.39 -44.43
N ASN A 207 9.09 -3.62 -43.38
CA ASN A 207 9.15 -4.75 -42.45
C ASN A 207 10.39 -4.76 -41.54
N LEU A 208 11.17 -3.67 -41.53
CA LEU A 208 12.41 -3.56 -40.78
C LEU A 208 12.21 -2.73 -39.51
N VAL A 209 12.98 -3.08 -38.48
CA VAL A 209 13.19 -2.22 -37.32
C VAL A 209 14.65 -1.81 -37.29
N LYS A 210 14.93 -0.52 -37.24
CA LYS A 210 16.31 0.02 -37.25
C LYS A 210 16.63 0.69 -35.93
N VAL A 211 17.82 0.43 -35.42
CA VAL A 211 18.40 1.11 -34.25
C VAL A 211 19.42 2.12 -34.75
N TRP A 212 19.27 3.36 -34.33
CA TRP A 212 20.07 4.49 -34.77
C TRP A 212 20.87 5.05 -33.61
N ASP A 213 22.11 5.42 -33.88
CA ASP A 213 22.87 6.30 -33.01
C ASP A 213 22.63 7.74 -33.47
N TYR A 214 21.95 8.53 -32.66
CA TYR A 214 21.58 9.89 -33.07
C TYR A 214 22.73 10.91 -32.94
N GLN A 215 23.82 10.57 -32.25
CA GLN A 215 25.03 11.40 -32.22
C GLN A 215 25.85 11.17 -33.47
N ASN A 216 26.09 9.90 -33.82
CA ASN A 216 26.86 9.50 -34.99
C ASN A 216 26.04 9.51 -36.29
N LYS A 217 24.70 9.59 -36.19
CA LYS A 217 23.73 9.62 -37.29
C LYS A 217 23.77 8.37 -38.18
N ASN A 218 24.19 7.24 -37.61
CA ASN A 218 24.35 5.98 -38.33
C ASN A 218 23.35 4.93 -37.82
N CYS A 219 22.96 4.03 -38.70
CA CYS A 219 22.21 2.82 -38.33
C CYS A 219 23.17 1.84 -37.63
N VAL A 220 22.94 1.62 -36.34
CA VAL A 220 23.71 0.68 -35.51
C VAL A 220 23.35 -0.75 -35.89
N GLN A 221 22.05 -1.04 -36.03
CA GLN A 221 21.59 -2.38 -36.35
C GLN A 221 20.25 -2.36 -37.09
N THR A 222 20.05 -3.34 -37.98
CA THR A 222 18.75 -3.63 -38.60
C THR A 222 18.24 -4.97 -38.09
N LEU A 223 17.06 -4.96 -37.49
CA LEU A 223 16.35 -6.14 -36.96
C LEU A 223 15.38 -6.64 -38.04
N GLU A 224 15.63 -7.86 -38.50
CA GLU A 224 14.82 -8.51 -39.53
C GLU A 224 14.04 -9.67 -38.94
N GLY A 225 12.78 -9.82 -39.36
CA GLY A 225 12.04 -11.04 -39.11
C GLY A 225 10.53 -10.95 -39.25
N HIS A 226 9.93 -9.76 -39.14
CA HIS A 226 8.49 -9.58 -39.38
C HIS A 226 8.14 -9.84 -40.86
N SER A 227 6.95 -10.38 -41.11
CA SER A 227 6.50 -10.70 -42.48
C SER A 227 5.65 -9.59 -43.11
N GLN A 228 5.16 -8.65 -42.30
CA GLN A 228 4.36 -7.51 -42.74
C GLN A 228 4.83 -6.22 -42.06
N ASN A 229 4.18 -5.11 -42.40
CA ASN A 229 4.48 -3.77 -41.89
C ASN A 229 4.62 -3.76 -40.38
N VAL A 230 5.65 -3.07 -39.88
CA VAL A 230 5.88 -2.94 -38.44
C VAL A 230 5.28 -1.61 -37.99
N ASN A 231 4.26 -1.70 -37.13
CA ASN A 231 3.49 -0.55 -36.68
C ASN A 231 4.12 0.18 -35.49
N PHE A 232 4.83 -0.55 -34.63
CA PHE A 232 5.58 0.03 -33.53
C PHE A 232 6.85 -0.75 -33.21
N ALA A 233 7.85 -0.03 -32.71
CA ALA A 233 9.02 -0.57 -32.04
C ALA A 233 9.43 0.37 -30.91
N SER A 234 9.70 -0.16 -29.73
CA SER A 234 9.99 0.64 -28.54
C SER A 234 11.01 -0.06 -27.64
N PHE A 235 11.85 0.73 -26.98
CA PHE A 235 12.73 0.25 -25.92
C PHE A 235 11.95 0.12 -24.62
N HIS A 236 12.10 -1.00 -23.93
CA HIS A 236 11.57 -1.07 -22.57
C HIS A 236 12.40 -0.17 -21.63
N PRO A 237 11.77 0.58 -20.71
CA PRO A 237 12.49 1.53 -19.85
C PRO A 237 13.45 0.85 -18.85
N GLU A 238 13.02 -0.25 -18.24
CA GLU A 238 13.81 -0.95 -17.19
C GLU A 238 14.56 -2.19 -17.70
N LEU A 239 13.88 -3.07 -18.44
CA LEU A 239 14.47 -4.28 -19.00
C LEU A 239 15.30 -4.01 -20.28
N PRO A 240 16.39 -4.76 -20.53
CA PRO A 240 17.25 -4.60 -21.70
C PRO A 240 16.63 -5.32 -22.91
N ILE A 241 15.43 -4.88 -23.30
CA ILE A 241 14.66 -5.46 -24.41
C ILE A 241 14.07 -4.38 -25.30
N ILE A 242 13.81 -4.81 -26.53
CA ILE A 242 13.05 -4.07 -27.53
C ILE A 242 11.79 -4.87 -27.81
N MET A 243 10.66 -4.18 -27.95
CA MET A 243 9.40 -4.78 -28.38
C MET A 243 8.97 -4.19 -29.71
N SER A 244 8.65 -5.05 -30.68
CA SER A 244 8.07 -4.64 -31.96
C SER A 244 6.75 -5.35 -32.23
N GLY A 245 5.82 -4.67 -32.89
CA GLY A 245 4.52 -5.24 -33.27
C GLY A 245 4.21 -4.96 -34.73
N SER A 246 3.67 -5.96 -35.40
CA SER A 246 3.43 -5.95 -36.84
C SER A 246 1.98 -6.29 -37.20
N GLU A 247 1.62 -5.96 -38.43
CA GLU A 247 0.40 -6.45 -39.07
C GLU A 247 0.37 -7.99 -39.26
N ASP A 248 1.50 -8.69 -39.09
CA ASP A 248 1.52 -10.16 -39.05
C ASP A 248 0.83 -10.76 -37.80
N GLY A 249 0.33 -9.91 -36.90
CA GLY A 249 -0.34 -10.26 -35.64
C GLY A 249 0.62 -10.72 -34.55
N THR A 250 1.93 -10.63 -34.77
CA THR A 250 2.96 -11.00 -33.80
C THR A 250 3.54 -9.78 -33.12
N VAL A 251 3.86 -9.94 -31.83
CA VAL A 251 4.67 -9.02 -31.04
C VAL A 251 5.97 -9.72 -30.70
N ARG A 252 7.08 -9.18 -31.19
CA ARG A 252 8.42 -9.76 -31.01
C ARG A 252 9.18 -9.04 -29.93
N ILE A 253 9.89 -9.83 -29.13
CA ILE A 253 10.79 -9.35 -28.07
C ILE A 253 12.21 -9.64 -28.52
N TRP A 254 13.00 -8.58 -28.63
CA TRP A 254 14.40 -8.63 -29.00
C TRP A 254 15.26 -8.22 -27.81
N ASN A 255 16.46 -8.77 -27.74
CA ASN A 255 17.45 -8.34 -26.77
C ASN A 255 18.05 -6.99 -27.18
N SER A 256 18.16 -6.01 -26.26
CA SER A 256 18.67 -4.67 -26.61
C SER A 256 20.18 -4.62 -26.85
N ASP A 257 20.94 -5.62 -26.38
CA ASP A 257 22.39 -5.68 -26.53
C ASP A 257 22.81 -6.58 -27.70
N THR A 258 22.23 -7.78 -27.77
CA THR A 258 22.58 -8.75 -28.82
C THR A 258 21.75 -8.59 -30.08
N TYR A 259 20.63 -7.84 -30.02
CA TYR A 259 19.69 -7.63 -31.12
C TYR A 259 19.08 -8.92 -31.69
N ARG A 260 19.17 -10.03 -30.95
CA ARG A 260 18.58 -11.30 -31.35
C ARG A 260 17.12 -11.37 -30.92
N LEU A 261 16.32 -12.05 -31.72
CA LEU A 261 14.94 -12.39 -31.39
C LEU A 261 14.94 -13.39 -30.22
N GLU A 262 14.37 -13.01 -29.09
CA GLU A 262 14.28 -13.84 -27.88
C GLU A 262 12.94 -14.57 -27.83
N ASN A 263 11.84 -13.87 -28.13
CA ASN A 263 10.50 -14.45 -28.10
C ASN A 263 9.57 -13.80 -29.14
N SER A 264 8.56 -14.55 -29.58
CA SER A 264 7.50 -14.08 -30.45
C SER A 264 6.15 -14.43 -29.82
N LEU A 265 5.34 -13.41 -29.55
CA LEU A 265 4.03 -13.51 -28.93
C LEU A 265 2.95 -13.36 -29.99
N ASN A 266 1.95 -14.24 -29.98
CA ASN A 266 0.75 -14.12 -30.79
C ASN A 266 -0.46 -14.42 -29.90
N TYR A 267 -1.37 -13.45 -29.78
CA TYR A 267 -2.57 -13.55 -28.95
C TYR A 267 -3.85 -13.84 -29.74
N GLY A 268 -3.77 -13.98 -31.07
CA GLY A 268 -4.93 -14.24 -31.93
C GLY A 268 -5.95 -13.09 -31.96
N LEU A 269 -5.47 -11.85 -31.85
CA LEU A 269 -6.28 -10.62 -31.94
C LEU A 269 -6.04 -9.85 -33.25
N GLU A 270 -5.54 -10.56 -34.27
CA GLU A 270 -5.11 -10.00 -35.56
C GLU A 270 -3.98 -8.96 -35.40
N ARG A 271 -3.97 -7.91 -36.24
CA ARG A 271 -2.86 -6.94 -36.38
C ARG A 271 -2.57 -6.17 -35.09
N ALA A 272 -1.29 -5.97 -34.77
CA ALA A 272 -0.85 -5.15 -33.65
C ALA A 272 -0.61 -3.70 -34.10
N TRP A 273 -1.22 -2.72 -33.41
CA TRP A 273 -1.20 -1.30 -33.83
C TRP A 273 -0.39 -0.38 -32.93
N CYS A 274 -0.43 -0.59 -31.62
CA CYS A 274 0.15 0.35 -30.66
C CYS A 274 0.69 -0.34 -29.41
N ILE A 275 1.64 0.34 -28.75
CA ILE A 275 2.29 -0.09 -27.53
C ILE A 275 2.37 1.07 -26.54
N ALA A 276 2.33 0.76 -25.25
CA ALA A 276 2.69 1.67 -24.18
C ALA A 276 3.34 0.89 -23.05
N TYR A 277 4.32 1.50 -22.38
CA TYR A 277 4.97 0.94 -21.20
C TYR A 277 4.70 1.82 -19.98
N GLN A 278 4.67 1.21 -18.80
CA GLN A 278 4.59 1.95 -17.55
C GLN A 278 5.99 2.43 -17.16
N LYS A 279 6.16 3.74 -16.94
CA LYS A 279 7.45 4.27 -16.46
C LYS A 279 7.77 3.71 -15.07
N GLY A 280 8.94 3.09 -14.94
CA GLY A 280 9.42 2.38 -13.76
C GLY A 280 8.79 1.00 -13.54
N GLY A 281 7.67 0.66 -14.19
CA GLY A 281 7.06 -0.67 -14.09
C GLY A 281 7.52 -1.60 -15.21
N ASN A 282 7.23 -2.90 -15.06
CA ASN A 282 7.44 -3.87 -16.13
C ASN A 282 6.15 -4.21 -16.88
N ASN A 283 5.11 -3.40 -16.69
CA ASN A 283 3.83 -3.57 -17.38
C ASN A 283 3.89 -2.90 -18.76
N VAL A 284 3.46 -3.64 -19.77
CA VAL A 284 3.36 -3.19 -21.16
C VAL A 284 1.95 -3.45 -21.66
N ALA A 285 1.34 -2.42 -22.22
CA ALA A 285 0.05 -2.47 -22.89
C ALA A 285 0.25 -2.57 -24.40
N LEU A 286 -0.55 -3.39 -25.05
CA LEU A 286 -0.53 -3.67 -26.48
C LEU A 286 -1.96 -3.54 -27.02
N GLY A 287 -2.13 -2.81 -28.12
CA GLY A 287 -3.40 -2.66 -28.82
C GLY A 287 -3.41 -3.40 -30.15
N PHE A 288 -4.50 -4.11 -30.42
CA PHE A 288 -4.73 -4.96 -31.59
C PHE A 288 -6.03 -4.59 -32.31
N ASP A 289 -6.29 -5.26 -33.43
CA ASP A 289 -7.54 -5.15 -34.21
C ASP A 289 -8.77 -5.60 -33.42
N GLU A 290 -8.65 -6.65 -32.60
CA GLU A 290 -9.77 -7.18 -31.79
C GLU A 290 -9.61 -6.92 -30.28
N GLY A 291 -8.86 -5.90 -29.88
CA GLY A 291 -8.84 -5.44 -28.50
C GLY A 291 -7.47 -5.09 -27.93
N SER A 292 -7.30 -5.25 -26.62
CA SER A 292 -6.10 -4.83 -25.90
C SER A 292 -5.61 -5.90 -24.93
N VAL A 293 -4.29 -5.95 -24.76
CA VAL A 293 -3.62 -6.89 -23.86
C VAL A 293 -2.63 -6.12 -23.00
N VAL A 294 -2.63 -6.38 -21.69
CA VAL A 294 -1.58 -5.91 -20.78
C VAL A 294 -0.78 -7.11 -20.31
N ILE A 295 0.52 -7.04 -20.48
CA ILE A 295 1.48 -8.07 -20.07
C ILE A 295 2.42 -7.49 -19.02
N LYS A 296 2.81 -8.31 -18.05
CA LYS A 296 3.88 -8.02 -17.09
C LYS A 296 5.11 -8.83 -17.48
N LEU A 297 6.23 -8.14 -17.65
CA LEU A 297 7.50 -8.73 -18.07
C LEU A 297 8.42 -8.93 -16.85
N GLY A 298 8.67 -10.17 -16.46
CA GLY A 298 9.55 -10.50 -15.34
C GLY A 298 9.06 -10.01 -13.98
N ARG A 299 9.96 -10.07 -13.00
CA ARG A 299 9.72 -9.60 -11.63
C ARG A 299 10.13 -8.14 -11.50
N GLU A 300 9.46 -7.42 -10.61
CA GLU A 300 9.76 -6.02 -10.27
C GLU A 300 10.54 -5.90 -8.96
N GLU A 301 11.10 -7.01 -8.47
CA GLU A 301 11.93 -7.02 -7.26
C GLU A 301 13.27 -6.35 -7.59
N PRO A 302 13.70 -5.34 -6.82
CA PRO A 302 14.99 -4.70 -7.04
C PRO A 302 16.11 -5.70 -6.74
N ALA A 303 17.12 -5.74 -7.60
CA ALA A 303 18.34 -6.53 -7.37
C ALA A 303 19.24 -5.79 -6.37
N VAL A 304 18.91 -5.90 -5.09
CA VAL A 304 19.59 -5.25 -3.97
C VAL A 304 19.91 -6.22 -2.85
N SER A 305 21.03 -6.01 -2.18
CA SER A 305 21.39 -6.74 -0.97
C SER A 305 22.15 -5.83 -0.02
N MET A 306 21.98 -6.08 1.28
CA MET A 306 22.69 -5.41 2.36
C MET A 306 23.52 -6.42 3.14
N ASP A 307 24.75 -6.08 3.48
CA ASP A 307 25.56 -6.88 4.40
C ASP A 307 25.27 -6.54 5.87
N ALA A 308 25.76 -7.38 6.80
CA ALA A 308 25.59 -7.14 8.24
C ALA A 308 26.26 -5.85 8.75
N SER A 309 27.17 -5.25 7.98
CA SER A 309 27.87 -4.01 8.35
C SER A 309 27.08 -2.74 8.00
N GLY A 310 26.05 -2.87 7.15
CA GLY A 310 25.25 -1.77 6.61
C GLY A 310 25.70 -1.29 5.23
N LYS A 311 26.53 -2.06 4.53
CA LYS A 311 26.88 -1.80 3.14
C LYS A 311 25.82 -2.37 2.22
N ILE A 312 25.24 -1.50 1.41
CA ILE A 312 24.19 -1.84 0.45
C ILE A 312 24.80 -1.82 -0.96
N ILE A 313 24.52 -2.86 -1.72
CA ILE A 313 24.90 -2.97 -3.13
C ILE A 313 23.63 -3.29 -3.91
N TRP A 314 23.39 -2.54 -4.98
CA TRP A 314 22.29 -2.79 -5.89
C TRP A 314 22.74 -2.65 -7.32
N ALA A 315 21.96 -3.26 -8.20
CA ALA A 315 22.09 -3.05 -9.62
C ALA A 315 21.01 -2.10 -10.13
N LYS A 316 21.40 -1.20 -11.03
CA LYS A 316 20.51 -0.42 -11.85
C LYS A 316 20.87 -0.72 -13.30
N HIS A 317 19.99 -1.43 -14.01
CA HIS A 317 20.30 -2.00 -15.32
C HIS A 317 21.58 -2.86 -15.24
N SER A 318 22.63 -2.51 -15.96
CA SER A 318 23.93 -3.23 -15.95
C SER A 318 24.97 -2.57 -15.03
N GLU A 319 24.65 -1.44 -14.40
CA GLU A 319 25.54 -0.71 -13.51
C GLU A 319 25.33 -1.14 -12.06
N ILE A 320 26.44 -1.28 -11.33
CA ILE A 320 26.44 -1.68 -9.93
C ILE A 320 26.85 -0.49 -9.09
N GLN A 321 25.99 -0.16 -8.14
CA GLN A 321 26.17 0.95 -7.23
C GLN A 321 26.24 0.44 -5.80
N THR A 322 26.92 1.20 -4.95
CA THR A 322 27.00 0.94 -3.51
C THR A 322 26.76 2.20 -2.71
N ALA A 323 26.10 2.01 -1.58
CA ALA A 323 26.00 2.98 -0.52
C ALA A 323 26.40 2.29 0.78
N ASN A 324 26.94 3.07 1.72
CA ASN A 324 27.26 2.57 3.03
C ASN A 324 26.49 3.37 4.07
N ILE A 325 25.75 2.67 4.92
CA ILE A 325 25.11 3.25 6.10
C ILE A 325 26.23 3.51 7.12
N LYS A 326 26.72 4.76 7.18
CA LYS A 326 27.74 5.13 8.17
C LYS A 326 27.12 5.04 9.57
N ALA A 327 27.89 4.50 10.52
CA ALA A 327 27.53 4.54 11.92
C ALA A 327 27.39 6.01 12.38
N GLY A 328 26.26 6.35 13.01
CA GLY A 328 25.98 7.70 13.50
C GLY A 328 25.37 8.67 12.47
N VAL A 329 24.81 8.18 11.35
CA VAL A 329 24.00 9.03 10.45
C VAL A 329 22.66 9.30 11.14
N ASP A 330 22.67 10.43 11.84
CA ASP A 330 21.57 11.21 12.42
C ASP A 330 20.66 10.47 13.41
N GLU A 331 20.88 10.75 14.70
CA GLU A 331 19.91 10.57 15.81
C GLU A 331 18.54 11.25 15.54
N ASN A 332 18.39 11.95 14.41
CA ASN A 332 17.19 12.67 13.99
C ASN A 332 16.46 12.07 12.77
N ILE A 333 16.86 10.91 12.23
CA ILE A 333 16.08 10.30 11.14
C ILE A 333 14.75 9.83 11.70
N LYS A 334 13.66 10.50 11.32
CA LYS A 334 12.31 10.03 11.66
C LYS A 334 12.01 8.74 10.91
N ASP A 335 11.25 7.87 11.57
CA ASP A 335 10.78 6.64 10.95
C ASP A 335 10.03 6.95 9.64
N GLY A 336 10.42 6.28 8.56
CA GLY A 336 9.80 6.45 7.24
C GLY A 336 10.33 7.59 6.38
N ASP A 337 11.30 8.37 6.86
CA ASP A 337 11.98 9.35 6.00
C ASP A 337 13.00 8.66 5.07
N ARG A 338 13.09 9.16 3.83
CA ARG A 338 14.07 8.70 2.84
C ARG A 338 15.48 9.06 3.29
N MET A 339 16.36 8.07 3.34
CA MET A 339 17.76 8.27 3.68
C MET A 339 18.55 8.75 2.46
N ALA A 340 19.21 9.90 2.60
CA ALA A 340 20.13 10.43 1.60
C ALA A 340 21.54 9.85 1.82
N LEU A 341 21.81 8.67 1.25
CA LEU A 341 23.14 8.05 1.31
C LEU A 341 24.00 8.45 0.11
N PRO A 342 25.33 8.66 0.29
CA PRO A 342 26.22 8.91 -0.83
C PRO A 342 26.41 7.65 -1.67
N ILE A 343 25.99 7.73 -2.93
CA ILE A 343 26.09 6.65 -3.92
C ILE A 343 27.51 6.66 -4.52
N LYS A 344 28.09 5.47 -4.68
CA LYS A 344 29.35 5.25 -5.39
C LYS A 344 29.19 4.15 -6.42
N ASP A 345 29.75 4.33 -7.60
CA ASP A 345 29.75 3.30 -8.64
C ASP A 345 30.88 2.29 -8.38
N LEU A 346 30.55 1.00 -8.36
CA LEU A 346 31.52 -0.10 -8.17
C LEU A 346 32.01 -0.67 -9.50
N GLY A 347 31.19 -0.61 -10.55
CA GLY A 347 31.50 -1.12 -11.88
C GLY A 347 30.24 -1.57 -12.62
N SER A 348 30.44 -2.31 -13.71
CA SER A 348 29.36 -2.91 -14.49
C SER A 348 29.36 -4.43 -14.36
N CYS A 349 28.21 -5.05 -14.65
CA CYS A 349 28.09 -6.50 -14.82
C CYS A 349 27.94 -6.85 -16.30
N GLU A 350 28.42 -8.02 -16.69
CA GLU A 350 28.30 -8.54 -18.07
C GLU A 350 26.90 -9.11 -18.35
N VAL A 351 26.22 -9.59 -17.31
CA VAL A 351 24.88 -10.16 -17.38
C VAL A 351 23.87 -9.17 -16.81
N TYR A 352 22.62 -9.25 -17.27
CA TYR A 352 21.55 -8.45 -16.68
C TYR A 352 21.18 -9.00 -15.29
N PRO A 353 21.41 -8.25 -14.21
CA PRO A 353 21.24 -8.72 -12.84
C PRO A 353 19.76 -8.92 -12.52
N GLN A 354 19.35 -10.17 -12.34
CA GLN A 354 18.01 -10.53 -11.86
C GLN A 354 17.96 -10.66 -10.34
N THR A 355 19.02 -11.21 -9.75
CA THR A 355 19.18 -11.29 -8.30
C THR A 355 20.59 -10.89 -7.90
N LEU A 356 20.69 -10.27 -6.72
CA LEU A 356 21.94 -9.85 -6.12
C LEU A 356 21.93 -10.24 -4.65
N GLN A 357 22.95 -10.96 -4.19
CA GLN A 357 23.04 -11.43 -2.80
C GLN A 357 24.46 -11.33 -2.27
N HIS A 358 24.63 -10.76 -1.08
CA HIS A 358 25.88 -10.87 -0.33
C HIS A 358 26.06 -12.30 0.19
N SER A 359 27.31 -12.72 0.33
CA SER A 359 27.65 -13.84 1.20
C SER A 359 27.35 -13.46 2.66
N PRO A 360 27.09 -14.43 3.56
CA PRO A 360 26.75 -14.14 4.96
C PRO A 360 27.75 -13.22 5.69
N ASN A 361 29.05 -13.33 5.36
CA ASN A 361 30.11 -12.46 5.90
C ASN A 361 30.31 -11.13 5.16
N GLY A 362 29.50 -10.82 4.13
CA GLY A 362 29.60 -9.61 3.30
C GLY A 362 30.82 -9.52 2.37
N ARG A 363 31.68 -10.55 2.33
CA ARG A 363 32.94 -10.52 1.56
C ARG A 363 32.71 -10.62 0.05
N PHE A 364 31.75 -11.44 -0.35
CA PHE A 364 31.42 -11.70 -1.75
C PHE A 364 30.02 -11.22 -2.07
N VAL A 365 29.80 -10.90 -3.33
CA VAL A 365 28.47 -10.65 -3.89
C VAL A 365 28.30 -11.54 -5.09
N VAL A 366 27.18 -12.24 -5.16
CA VAL A 366 26.79 -12.96 -6.36
C VAL A 366 25.76 -12.14 -7.12
N VAL A 367 25.92 -12.09 -8.44
CA VAL A 367 24.95 -11.59 -9.38
C VAL A 367 24.49 -12.76 -10.23
N CYS A 368 23.18 -13.02 -10.26
CA CYS A 368 22.60 -14.03 -11.16
C CYS A 368 21.76 -13.33 -12.22
N GLY A 369 21.94 -13.76 -13.47
CA GLY A 369 21.30 -13.17 -14.64
C GLY A 369 21.39 -14.11 -15.82
N ASP A 370 20.34 -14.17 -16.65
CA ASP A 370 20.35 -14.91 -17.93
C ASP A 370 20.73 -16.41 -17.87
N GLY A 371 20.56 -17.06 -16.71
CA GLY A 371 20.95 -18.46 -16.51
C GLY A 371 22.44 -18.65 -16.20
N GLU A 372 23.11 -17.56 -15.83
CA GLU A 372 24.49 -17.50 -15.40
C GLU A 372 24.57 -16.87 -14.00
N TYR A 373 25.66 -17.17 -13.29
CA TYR A 373 26.00 -16.52 -12.03
C TYR A 373 27.45 -16.05 -12.08
N ILE A 374 27.71 -14.90 -11.47
CA ILE A 374 29.06 -14.34 -11.33
C ILE A 374 29.25 -13.89 -9.89
N ILE A 375 30.34 -14.35 -9.28
CA ILE A 375 30.73 -13.98 -7.92
C ILE A 375 31.82 -12.92 -7.99
N TYR A 376 31.56 -11.78 -7.36
CA TYR A 376 32.48 -10.66 -7.22
C TYR A 376 32.96 -10.50 -5.78
N THR A 377 34.10 -9.84 -5.58
CA THR A 377 34.46 -9.31 -4.26
C THR A 377 33.69 -8.04 -3.96
N ALA A 378 33.03 -7.95 -2.79
CA ALA A 378 32.19 -6.82 -2.46
C ALA A 378 32.95 -5.48 -2.41
N LEU A 379 34.23 -5.50 -2.01
CA LEU A 379 35.03 -4.27 -1.81
C LEU A 379 35.58 -3.69 -3.11
N ALA A 380 36.11 -4.53 -3.99
CA ALA A 380 36.87 -4.09 -5.18
C ALA A 380 36.21 -4.50 -6.50
N TRP A 381 35.02 -5.11 -6.43
CA TRP A 381 34.24 -5.58 -7.57
C TRP A 381 35.03 -6.46 -8.56
N ARG A 382 35.89 -7.35 -8.04
CA ARG A 382 36.71 -8.25 -8.87
C ARG A 382 36.03 -9.61 -9.02
N ASN A 383 35.92 -10.09 -10.26
CA ASN A 383 35.41 -11.42 -10.56
C ASN A 383 36.26 -12.49 -9.86
N LYS A 384 35.60 -13.43 -9.19
CA LYS A 384 36.21 -14.58 -8.49
C LYS A 384 35.86 -15.90 -9.14
N SER A 385 34.61 -16.08 -9.55
CA SER A 385 34.10 -17.30 -10.15
C SER A 385 32.86 -16.96 -10.96
N PHE A 386 32.60 -17.72 -12.00
CA PHE A 386 31.43 -17.61 -12.84
C PHE A 386 31.03 -18.99 -13.35
N GLY A 387 29.77 -19.14 -13.76
CA GLY A 387 29.28 -20.38 -14.35
C GLY A 387 27.82 -20.31 -14.74
N SER A 388 27.31 -21.39 -15.32
CA SER A 388 25.88 -21.53 -15.61
C SER A 388 25.10 -21.95 -14.37
N GLY A 389 23.94 -21.32 -14.16
CA GLY A 389 23.08 -21.57 -13.02
C GLY A 389 21.72 -20.90 -13.18
N LEU A 390 20.65 -21.69 -13.06
CA LEU A 390 19.27 -21.22 -12.97
C LEU A 390 18.89 -20.75 -11.55
N GLY A 391 19.78 -20.91 -10.58
CA GLY A 391 19.59 -20.50 -9.20
C GLY A 391 20.89 -20.65 -8.42
N PHE A 392 21.10 -19.76 -7.45
CA PHE A 392 22.29 -19.71 -6.62
C PHE A 392 21.88 -19.41 -5.18
N VAL A 393 22.50 -20.09 -4.22
CA VAL A 393 22.34 -19.78 -2.79
C VAL A 393 23.63 -19.99 -2.01
N TRP A 394 23.84 -19.15 -1.01
CA TRP A 394 24.92 -19.32 -0.03
C TRP A 394 24.52 -20.27 1.09
N ALA A 395 25.47 -21.05 1.59
CA ALA A 395 25.33 -21.68 2.91
C ALA A 395 25.56 -20.65 4.01
N ALA A 396 25.31 -21.01 5.27
CA ALA A 396 25.75 -20.21 6.42
C ALA A 396 27.28 -19.99 6.43
N ASP A 397 28.06 -20.97 5.98
CA ASP A 397 29.48 -20.77 5.63
C ASP A 397 29.60 -20.00 4.32
N SER A 398 30.19 -18.81 4.39
CA SER A 398 30.38 -17.93 3.23
C SER A 398 31.31 -18.46 2.14
N ASN A 399 31.99 -19.59 2.37
CA ASN A 399 32.82 -20.24 1.35
C ASN A 399 32.11 -21.41 0.66
N VAL A 400 30.91 -21.78 1.11
CA VAL A 400 30.10 -22.86 0.56
C VAL A 400 28.87 -22.28 -0.11
N TYR A 401 28.57 -22.76 -1.30
CA TYR A 401 27.38 -22.35 -2.04
C TYR A 401 26.84 -23.49 -2.91
N ALA A 402 25.56 -23.43 -3.22
CA ALA A 402 24.91 -24.34 -4.16
C ALA A 402 24.44 -23.60 -5.39
N VAL A 403 24.55 -24.27 -6.54
CA VAL A 403 24.06 -23.78 -7.82
C VAL A 403 23.16 -24.84 -8.44
N ARG A 404 21.95 -24.41 -8.83
CA ARG A 404 21.04 -25.23 -9.62
C ARG A 404 21.35 -25.01 -11.09
N GLU A 405 22.06 -25.94 -11.70
CA GLU A 405 22.44 -25.85 -13.11
C GLU A 405 21.29 -26.26 -14.05
N SER A 406 20.53 -27.27 -13.64
CA SER A 406 19.35 -27.74 -14.37
C SER A 406 18.24 -28.15 -13.40
N THR A 407 17.06 -28.46 -13.94
CA THR A 407 15.93 -28.97 -13.14
C THR A 407 16.23 -30.28 -12.43
N SER A 408 17.27 -31.04 -12.81
CA SER A 408 17.60 -32.33 -12.18
C SER A 408 18.97 -32.35 -11.50
N ARG A 409 19.70 -31.23 -11.50
CA ARG A 409 21.10 -31.18 -11.02
C ARG A 409 21.37 -29.93 -10.19
N VAL A 410 21.69 -30.16 -8.92
CA VAL A 410 22.20 -29.16 -7.99
C VAL A 410 23.65 -29.51 -7.66
N LYS A 411 24.54 -28.55 -7.77
CA LYS A 411 25.97 -28.69 -7.48
C LYS A 411 26.34 -27.89 -6.24
N ILE A 412 27.17 -28.47 -5.38
CA ILE A 412 27.72 -27.78 -4.21
C ILE A 412 29.18 -27.44 -4.48
N PHE A 413 29.58 -26.23 -4.12
CA PHE A 413 30.93 -25.72 -4.24
C PHE A 413 31.45 -25.35 -2.85
N LYS A 414 32.73 -25.61 -2.59
CA LYS A 414 33.46 -25.10 -1.41
C LYS A 414 34.75 -24.45 -1.87
N ASN A 415 35.02 -23.23 -1.40
CA ASN A 415 36.17 -22.44 -1.84
C ASN A 415 36.25 -22.31 -3.37
N PHE A 416 35.10 -22.09 -4.03
CA PHE A 416 34.97 -21.96 -5.48
C PHE A 416 35.37 -23.21 -6.30
N LYS A 417 35.44 -24.37 -5.66
CA LYS A 417 35.68 -25.66 -6.31
C LYS A 417 34.48 -26.58 -6.13
N GLU A 418 34.08 -27.23 -7.21
CA GLU A 418 32.95 -28.17 -7.20
C GLU A 418 33.28 -29.38 -6.31
N ARG A 419 32.35 -29.73 -5.40
CA ARG A 419 32.37 -30.99 -4.65
C ARG A 419 31.54 -32.01 -5.41
N ALA A 420 32.17 -32.65 -6.39
CA ALA A 420 31.51 -33.63 -7.25
C ALA A 420 31.01 -34.83 -6.42
N GLY A 421 29.78 -35.27 -6.68
CA GLY A 421 29.20 -36.49 -6.09
C GLY A 421 28.59 -36.34 -4.70
N LEU A 422 28.54 -35.13 -4.12
CA LEU A 422 27.98 -34.92 -2.77
C LEU A 422 26.46 -35.09 -2.73
N LEU A 423 25.77 -34.52 -3.72
CA LEU A 423 24.33 -34.73 -3.89
C LEU A 423 24.10 -35.83 -4.93
N PRO A 424 23.27 -36.84 -4.63
CA PRO A 424 22.83 -37.78 -5.65
C PRO A 424 22.05 -37.03 -6.73
N LYS A 425 22.01 -37.59 -7.95
CA LYS A 425 21.13 -37.07 -9.00
C LYS A 425 19.70 -37.08 -8.45
N LEU A 426 19.07 -35.91 -8.43
CA LEU A 426 17.73 -35.79 -7.86
C LEU A 426 16.76 -36.63 -8.70
N ASN A 427 15.95 -37.45 -8.03
CA ASN A 427 14.90 -38.25 -8.67
C ASN A 427 13.65 -37.42 -9.01
N TYR A 428 13.68 -36.12 -8.70
CA TYR A 428 12.58 -35.17 -8.88
C TYR A 428 13.10 -33.86 -9.48
N ALA A 429 12.18 -33.03 -10.01
CA ALA A 429 12.51 -31.75 -10.61
C ALA A 429 12.68 -30.65 -9.53
N ALA A 430 13.88 -30.09 -9.42
CA ALA A 430 14.20 -28.95 -8.58
C ALA A 430 13.73 -27.63 -9.21
N GLU A 431 12.69 -27.03 -8.63
CA GLU A 431 12.12 -25.76 -9.07
C GLU A 431 12.74 -24.54 -8.40
N GLY A 432 13.37 -24.71 -7.25
CA GLY A 432 14.06 -23.66 -6.50
C GLY A 432 15.06 -24.24 -5.51
N ILE A 433 16.02 -23.42 -5.10
CA ILE A 433 16.97 -23.75 -4.04
C ILE A 433 17.01 -22.61 -3.02
N PHE A 434 17.21 -22.95 -1.75
CA PHE A 434 17.23 -22.02 -0.61
C PHE A 434 18.48 -22.24 0.23
N GLY A 435 19.12 -21.12 0.61
CA GLY A 435 20.32 -21.10 1.45
C GLY A 435 19.97 -21.06 2.93
N GLY A 436 21.00 -21.12 3.78
CA GLY A 436 20.88 -21.05 5.25
C GLY A 436 21.64 -22.17 5.95
N ALA A 437 21.12 -22.61 7.11
CA ALA A 437 21.73 -23.67 7.91
C ALA A 437 21.77 -25.00 7.15
N LEU A 438 20.73 -25.30 6.36
CA LEU A 438 20.64 -26.46 5.48
C LEU A 438 20.34 -26.01 4.05
N LEU A 439 20.66 -26.86 3.07
CA LEU A 439 20.31 -26.63 1.68
C LEU A 439 18.86 -27.06 1.44
N GLY A 440 17.97 -26.09 1.22
CA GLY A 440 16.60 -26.38 0.82
C GLY A 440 16.51 -26.58 -0.69
N VAL A 441 15.90 -27.68 -1.15
CA VAL A 441 15.59 -27.92 -2.56
C VAL A 441 14.09 -28.11 -2.71
N ARG A 442 13.45 -27.21 -3.45
CA ARG A 442 12.00 -27.25 -3.71
C ARG A 442 11.68 -28.10 -4.93
N SER A 443 10.65 -28.93 -4.79
CA SER A 443 9.93 -29.53 -5.91
C SER A 443 8.44 -29.18 -5.82
N ASN A 444 7.66 -29.67 -6.78
CA ASN A 444 6.21 -29.51 -6.77
C ASN A 444 5.60 -30.30 -5.61
N GLY A 445 4.99 -29.62 -4.64
CA GLY A 445 4.34 -30.22 -3.47
C GLY A 445 5.23 -30.44 -2.25
N PHE A 446 6.55 -30.26 -2.33
CA PHE A 446 7.44 -30.50 -1.18
C PHE A 446 8.77 -29.74 -1.21
N LEU A 447 9.36 -29.58 -0.03
CA LEU A 447 10.67 -28.99 0.23
C LEU A 447 11.56 -30.02 0.95
N ASN A 448 12.71 -30.34 0.36
CA ASN A 448 13.70 -31.23 0.97
C ASN A 448 14.89 -30.42 1.51
N PHE A 449 15.24 -30.66 2.78
CA PHE A 449 16.46 -30.13 3.36
C PHE A 449 17.60 -31.16 3.27
N TYR A 450 18.74 -30.70 2.78
CA TYR A 450 19.98 -31.46 2.67
C TYR A 450 21.06 -30.86 3.55
N ASP A 451 21.90 -31.72 4.10
CA ASP A 451 23.09 -31.31 4.82
C ASP A 451 24.19 -30.84 3.84
N TRP A 452 24.84 -29.72 4.16
CA TRP A 452 25.84 -29.09 3.28
C TRP A 452 27.16 -29.87 3.19
N GLU A 453 27.49 -30.67 4.20
CA GLU A 453 28.77 -31.37 4.29
C GLU A 453 28.69 -32.79 3.72
N THR A 454 27.62 -33.50 4.02
CA THR A 454 27.39 -34.90 3.66
C THR A 454 26.51 -35.05 2.42
N GLY A 455 25.63 -34.09 2.14
CA GLY A 455 24.62 -34.20 1.09
C GLY A 455 23.48 -35.17 1.41
N ALA A 456 23.38 -35.63 2.66
CA ALA A 456 22.29 -36.49 3.12
C ALA A 456 20.98 -35.69 3.28
N VAL A 457 19.84 -36.38 3.10
CA VAL A 457 18.52 -35.79 3.39
C VAL A 457 18.37 -35.66 4.90
N VAL A 458 18.09 -34.45 5.36
CA VAL A 458 17.80 -34.16 6.77
C VAL A 458 16.32 -34.35 7.02
N ARG A 459 15.45 -33.69 6.25
CA ARG A 459 14.00 -33.80 6.36
C ARG A 459 13.31 -33.37 5.06
N ARG A 460 12.24 -34.08 4.72
CA ARG A 460 11.26 -33.67 3.72
C ARG A 460 10.06 -33.03 4.42
N ILE A 461 9.59 -31.92 3.87
CA ILE A 461 8.42 -31.19 4.33
C ILE A 461 7.47 -31.04 3.15
N ASP A 462 6.26 -31.59 3.27
CA ASP A 462 5.26 -31.55 2.19
C ASP A 462 4.50 -30.21 2.19
N VAL A 463 5.18 -29.17 1.69
CA VAL A 463 4.66 -27.80 1.56
C VAL A 463 5.14 -27.18 0.25
N ASP A 464 4.25 -26.45 -0.43
CA ASP A 464 4.55 -25.63 -1.60
C ASP A 464 5.24 -24.31 -1.21
N ALA A 465 6.52 -24.42 -0.84
CA ALA A 465 7.30 -23.28 -0.36
C ALA A 465 7.63 -22.29 -1.49
N LYS A 466 7.18 -21.04 -1.38
CA LYS A 466 7.63 -19.94 -2.23
C LYS A 466 9.03 -19.45 -1.87
N ASN A 467 9.30 -19.29 -0.57
CA ASN A 467 10.59 -18.83 -0.06
C ASN A 467 10.89 -19.43 1.32
N VAL A 468 12.16 -19.46 1.71
CA VAL A 468 12.61 -20.02 3.01
C VAL A 468 13.64 -19.07 3.63
N PHE A 469 13.42 -18.69 4.88
CA PHE A 469 14.32 -17.81 5.64
C PHE A 469 14.77 -18.49 6.93
N TRP A 470 16.08 -18.61 7.10
CA TRP A 470 16.69 -19.11 8.33
C TRP A 470 17.04 -17.95 9.26
N SER A 471 16.91 -18.21 10.56
CA SER A 471 17.47 -17.37 11.62
C SER A 471 19.01 -17.36 11.59
N ASP A 472 19.61 -16.32 12.16
CA ASP A 472 21.07 -16.18 12.22
C ASP A 472 21.75 -17.30 13.02
N ALA A 473 21.06 -17.85 14.02
CA ALA A 473 21.52 -18.99 14.81
C ALA A 473 21.30 -20.34 14.09
N GLY A 474 20.41 -20.38 13.09
CA GLY A 474 20.08 -21.58 12.32
C GLY A 474 19.16 -22.56 13.05
N ASP A 475 18.53 -22.14 14.15
CA ASP A 475 17.62 -22.95 14.96
C ASP A 475 16.15 -22.76 14.56
N LEU A 476 15.76 -21.58 14.06
CA LEU A 476 14.43 -21.31 13.52
C LEU A 476 14.45 -21.14 12.00
N VAL A 477 13.42 -21.65 11.33
CA VAL A 477 13.19 -21.49 9.90
C VAL A 477 11.75 -21.07 9.62
N ALA A 478 11.57 -20.05 8.77
CA ALA A 478 10.29 -19.62 8.25
C ALA A 478 10.12 -20.13 6.81
N ILE A 479 9.12 -20.97 6.58
CA ILE A 479 8.74 -21.50 5.27
C ILE A 479 7.51 -20.74 4.78
N ILE A 480 7.68 -19.95 3.73
CA ILE A 480 6.63 -19.08 3.20
C ILE A 480 5.91 -19.76 2.05
N CYS A 481 4.59 -19.78 2.12
CA CYS A 481 3.67 -20.19 1.06
C CYS A 481 2.98 -18.95 0.44
N ASP A 482 2.00 -19.16 -0.45
CA ASP A 482 1.33 -18.03 -1.11
C ASP A 482 0.44 -17.21 -0.17
N GLU A 483 -0.29 -17.86 0.74
CA GLU A 483 -1.24 -17.22 1.65
C GLU A 483 -0.87 -17.35 3.14
N SER A 484 0.06 -18.24 3.47
CA SER A 484 0.48 -18.51 4.84
C SER A 484 1.99 -18.72 4.93
N PHE A 485 2.54 -18.71 6.15
CA PHE A 485 3.89 -19.17 6.41
C PHE A 485 3.97 -19.96 7.71
N TYR A 486 4.89 -20.91 7.74
CA TYR A 486 5.10 -21.84 8.85
C TYR A 486 6.44 -21.58 9.51
N ILE A 487 6.49 -21.64 10.83
CA ILE A 487 7.73 -21.58 11.60
C ILE A 487 8.02 -22.95 12.19
N LEU A 488 9.21 -23.43 11.88
CA LEU A 488 9.73 -24.69 12.42
C LEU A 488 11.02 -24.42 13.17
N ARG A 489 11.27 -25.24 14.20
CA ARG A 489 12.52 -25.27 14.95
C ARG A 489 13.34 -26.46 14.49
N TYR A 490 14.57 -26.22 14.08
CA TYR A 490 15.53 -27.22 13.68
C TYR A 490 16.39 -27.66 14.86
N ASN A 491 16.34 -28.95 15.20
CA ASN A 491 17.16 -29.56 16.23
C ASN A 491 18.32 -30.34 15.61
N ALA A 492 19.46 -29.67 15.45
CA ALA A 492 20.68 -30.28 14.90
C ALA A 492 21.20 -31.46 15.75
N GLN A 493 20.98 -31.44 17.07
CA GLN A 493 21.44 -32.49 17.97
C GLN A 493 20.63 -33.78 17.78
N ALA A 494 19.31 -33.67 17.61
CA ALA A 494 18.45 -34.83 17.33
C ALA A 494 18.87 -35.52 16.02
N TYR A 495 19.17 -34.74 14.98
CA TYR A 495 19.68 -35.28 13.72
C TYR A 495 21.03 -35.99 13.89
N ALA A 496 21.98 -35.39 14.63
CA ALA A 496 23.28 -36.00 14.89
C ALA A 496 23.17 -37.31 15.68
N GLN A 497 22.32 -37.34 16.72
CA GLN A 497 22.06 -38.55 17.52
C GLN A 497 21.44 -39.67 16.68
N PHE A 498 20.54 -39.34 15.77
CA PHE A 498 19.94 -40.33 14.86
C PHE A 498 21.00 -40.95 13.94
N LEU A 499 21.90 -40.14 13.37
CA LEU A 499 23.00 -40.64 12.55
C LEU A 499 23.97 -41.52 13.37
N GLU A 500 24.29 -41.14 14.60
CA GLU A 500 25.14 -41.93 15.51
C GLU A 500 24.49 -43.26 15.91
N SER A 501 23.15 -43.31 15.99
CA SER A 501 22.40 -44.54 16.24
C SER A 501 22.39 -45.52 15.05
N GLY A 502 22.96 -45.13 13.90
CA GLY A 502 23.04 -45.93 12.69
C GLY A 502 21.74 -45.95 11.87
N GLY A 503 20.82 -45.01 12.12
CA GLY A 503 19.60 -44.85 11.33
C GLY A 503 19.88 -44.34 9.92
N ASP A 504 19.29 -44.97 8.91
CA ASP A 504 19.31 -44.45 7.54
C ASP A 504 18.18 -43.41 7.38
N PRO A 505 18.49 -42.13 7.06
CA PRO A 505 17.48 -41.08 6.89
C PRO A 505 16.46 -41.37 5.77
N GLY A 506 16.75 -42.32 4.87
CA GLY A 506 15.83 -42.70 3.80
C GLY A 506 15.45 -41.52 2.90
N VAL A 507 14.19 -41.52 2.43
CA VAL A 507 13.68 -40.50 1.47
C VAL A 507 12.99 -39.33 2.18
N GLU A 508 12.45 -39.55 3.37
CA GLU A 508 11.69 -38.54 4.14
C GLU A 508 12.53 -37.83 5.21
N GLY A 509 13.73 -38.34 5.52
CA GLY A 509 14.61 -37.80 6.54
C GLY A 509 14.11 -38.07 7.98
N VAL A 510 14.71 -37.38 8.94
CA VAL A 510 14.51 -37.56 10.38
C VAL A 510 13.39 -36.64 10.87
N GLU A 511 12.30 -37.22 11.38
CA GLU A 511 11.15 -36.46 11.88
C GLU A 511 11.49 -35.57 13.08
N GLU A 512 12.26 -36.09 14.03
CA GLU A 512 12.68 -35.39 15.24
C GLU A 512 13.63 -34.20 14.96
N ALA A 513 14.13 -34.07 13.73
CA ALA A 513 14.99 -32.96 13.36
C ALA A 513 14.23 -31.63 13.26
N PHE A 514 12.91 -31.65 13.03
CA PHE A 514 12.10 -30.45 12.93
C PHE A 514 10.88 -30.52 13.86
N GLU A 515 10.72 -29.48 14.66
CA GLU A 515 9.55 -29.27 15.51
C GLU A 515 8.68 -28.15 14.93
N PHE A 516 7.37 -28.38 14.84
CA PHE A 516 6.44 -27.34 14.43
C PHE A 516 6.22 -26.34 15.56
N VAL A 517 6.40 -25.04 15.28
CA VAL A 517 6.22 -23.97 16.27
C VAL A 517 4.89 -23.26 16.06
N ASN A 518 4.65 -22.74 14.85
CA ASN A 518 3.45 -21.96 14.57
C ASN A 518 3.11 -21.85 13.07
N ASP A 519 1.85 -21.58 12.74
CA ASP A 519 1.36 -21.23 11.41
C ASP A 519 0.64 -19.87 11.42
N ILE A 520 0.91 -19.04 10.42
CA ILE A 520 0.31 -17.70 10.30
C ILE A 520 -0.30 -17.55 8.92
N THR A 521 -1.56 -17.10 8.89
CA THR A 521 -2.34 -16.86 7.67
C THR A 521 -2.12 -15.45 7.13
N GLU A 522 -0.86 -15.13 6.82
CA GLU A 522 -0.50 -13.92 6.09
C GLU A 522 0.44 -14.22 4.92
N SER A 523 0.25 -13.48 3.82
CA SER A 523 1.15 -13.55 2.67
C SER A 523 2.41 -12.75 2.90
N VAL A 524 3.58 -13.36 2.72
CA VAL A 524 4.89 -12.71 2.89
C VAL A 524 5.56 -12.44 1.55
N ARG A 525 6.06 -11.21 1.37
CA ARG A 525 6.85 -10.80 0.21
C ARG A 525 8.35 -10.96 0.47
N THR A 526 8.86 -10.29 1.49
CA THR A 526 10.25 -10.38 1.95
C THR A 526 10.30 -10.45 3.47
N GLY A 527 11.28 -11.16 4.02
CA GLY A 527 11.43 -11.34 5.45
C GLY A 527 12.89 -11.51 5.88
N THR A 528 13.16 -11.23 7.15
CA THR A 528 14.46 -11.41 7.79
C THR A 528 14.23 -11.72 9.27
N TRP A 529 15.18 -12.41 9.87
CA TRP A 529 15.15 -12.71 11.29
C TRP A 529 15.93 -11.66 12.08
N ALA A 530 15.46 -11.37 13.29
CA ALA A 530 16.17 -10.58 14.29
C ALA A 530 16.08 -11.32 15.62
N GLY A 531 17.08 -12.19 15.89
CA GLY A 531 16.96 -13.19 16.95
C GLY A 531 15.78 -14.13 16.67
N ASP A 532 14.89 -14.28 17.65
CA ASP A 532 13.72 -15.17 17.57
C ASP A 532 12.50 -14.52 16.90
N CYS A 533 12.64 -13.29 16.42
CA CYS A 533 11.57 -12.51 15.80
C CYS A 533 11.69 -12.52 14.29
N PHE A 534 10.60 -12.85 13.60
CA PHE A 534 10.56 -12.81 12.14
C PHE A 534 9.93 -11.50 11.67
N ILE A 535 10.71 -10.65 11.03
CA ILE A 535 10.28 -9.35 10.49
C ILE A 535 9.99 -9.54 9.00
N TYR A 536 8.84 -9.05 8.53
CA TYR A 536 8.45 -9.26 7.15
C TYR A 536 7.56 -8.16 6.59
N THR A 537 7.51 -8.10 5.27
CA THR A 537 6.57 -7.27 4.51
C THR A 537 5.51 -8.15 3.86
N ASN A 538 4.24 -7.73 3.91
CA ASN A 538 3.15 -8.48 3.30
C ASN A 538 2.72 -7.92 1.94
N ASN A 539 1.82 -8.62 1.24
CA ASN A 539 1.31 -8.15 -0.05
C ASN A 539 0.40 -6.91 0.07
N ALA A 540 -0.13 -6.62 1.26
CA ALA A 540 -0.89 -5.41 1.57
C ALA A 540 0.00 -4.21 1.92
N ASN A 541 1.30 -4.29 1.63
CA ASN A 541 2.29 -3.24 1.87
C ASN A 541 2.35 -2.80 3.34
N ARG A 542 2.34 -3.76 4.27
CA ARG A 542 2.59 -3.53 5.70
C ARG A 542 3.93 -4.12 6.10
N LEU A 543 4.63 -3.43 7.00
CA LEU A 543 5.80 -3.96 7.70
C LEU A 543 5.32 -4.55 9.03
N ASN A 544 5.44 -5.85 9.15
CA ASN A 544 5.03 -6.61 10.33
C ASN A 544 6.24 -7.29 10.96
N TYR A 545 6.13 -7.61 12.24
CA TYR A 545 7.06 -8.51 12.92
C TYR A 545 6.27 -9.50 13.77
N LEU A 546 6.75 -10.72 13.82
CA LEU A 546 6.14 -11.82 14.55
C LEU A 546 6.98 -12.13 15.79
N VAL A 547 6.31 -12.21 16.93
CA VAL A 547 6.87 -12.72 18.18
C VAL A 547 5.96 -13.80 18.72
N GLY A 548 6.47 -15.03 18.81
CA GLY A 548 5.65 -16.19 19.18
C GLY A 548 4.56 -16.46 18.14
N ASP A 549 3.31 -16.33 18.57
CA ASP A 549 2.11 -16.51 17.76
C ASP A 549 1.41 -15.22 17.35
N VAL A 550 1.87 -14.07 17.85
CA VAL A 550 1.22 -12.78 17.61
C VAL A 550 2.01 -11.92 16.62
N THR A 551 1.30 -11.43 15.61
CA THR A 551 1.82 -10.49 14.62
C THR A 551 1.56 -9.04 15.04
N TYR A 552 2.59 -8.20 14.96
CA TYR A 552 2.50 -6.77 15.21
C TYR A 552 2.86 -5.98 13.96
N THR A 553 2.10 -4.92 13.68
CA THR A 553 2.38 -4.01 12.56
C THR A 553 3.23 -2.82 13.02
N ILE A 554 4.36 -2.59 12.35
CA ILE A 554 5.24 -1.43 12.54
C ILE A 554 4.71 -0.23 11.75
N SER A 555 4.45 -0.42 10.45
CA SER A 555 4.04 0.66 9.55
C SER A 555 3.27 0.13 8.33
N HIS A 556 2.55 1.04 7.66
CA HIS A 556 1.81 0.81 6.42
C HIS A 556 2.40 1.67 5.30
N PHE A 557 2.43 1.16 4.07
CA PHE A 557 2.99 1.85 2.92
C PHE A 557 2.00 1.88 1.75
N ASP A 558 2.03 2.97 0.97
CA ASP A 558 1.28 3.06 -0.28
C ASP A 558 1.98 2.29 -1.43
N LYS A 559 3.28 2.02 -1.27
CA LYS A 559 4.13 1.37 -2.28
C LYS A 559 4.68 0.04 -1.78
N PRO A 560 5.00 -0.90 -2.70
CA PRO A 560 5.70 -2.11 -2.33
C PRO A 560 7.10 -1.79 -1.82
N MET A 561 7.37 -2.19 -0.59
CA MET A 561 8.67 -2.08 0.07
C MET A 561 9.31 -3.47 0.19
N TYR A 562 10.63 -3.52 0.03
CA TYR A 562 11.45 -4.73 0.09
C TYR A 562 12.39 -4.63 1.27
N LEU A 563 12.39 -5.65 2.12
CA LEU A 563 13.22 -5.71 3.30
C LEU A 563 14.68 -5.97 2.92
N LEU A 564 15.59 -5.11 3.37
CA LEU A 564 17.03 -5.29 3.16
C LEU A 564 17.69 -6.09 4.27
N GLY A 565 17.23 -5.86 5.51
CA GLY A 565 17.75 -6.53 6.71
C GLY A 565 17.56 -5.68 7.97
N TYR A 566 17.88 -6.27 9.10
CA TYR A 566 17.89 -5.62 10.40
C TYR A 566 19.33 -5.30 10.81
N SER A 567 19.59 -4.10 11.35
CA SER A 567 20.89 -3.77 11.93
C SER A 567 20.79 -3.69 13.45
N PRO A 568 21.38 -4.65 14.20
CA PRO A 568 21.40 -4.61 15.65
C PRO A 568 22.15 -3.41 16.22
N ARG A 569 23.13 -2.88 15.48
CA ARG A 569 23.91 -1.69 15.88
C ARG A 569 23.04 -0.45 15.98
N ASP A 570 22.14 -0.28 15.01
CA ASP A 570 21.33 0.92 14.88
C ASP A 570 19.94 0.73 15.52
N ASN A 571 19.55 -0.50 15.89
CA ASN A 571 18.20 -0.89 16.32
C ASN A 571 17.13 -0.48 15.29
N ARG A 572 17.43 -0.67 14.00
CA ARG A 572 16.52 -0.32 12.90
C ARG A 572 16.45 -1.39 11.83
N VAL A 573 15.28 -1.44 11.21
CA VAL A 573 15.00 -2.22 10.01
C VAL A 573 15.17 -1.32 8.79
N TYR A 574 15.91 -1.79 7.79
CA TYR A 574 16.11 -1.08 6.54
C TYR A 574 15.27 -1.70 5.42
N LEU A 575 14.60 -0.84 4.66
CA LEU A 575 13.79 -1.22 3.50
C LEU A 575 14.24 -0.44 2.27
N ALA A 576 14.03 -1.01 1.10
CA ALA A 576 14.16 -0.35 -0.19
C ALA A 576 12.82 -0.35 -0.92
N ASP A 577 12.51 0.73 -1.63
CA ASP A 577 11.50 0.67 -2.68
C ASP A 577 12.10 0.11 -3.98
N ARG A 578 11.27 -0.01 -5.02
CA ARG A 578 11.69 -0.47 -6.35
C ARG A 578 12.80 0.39 -6.97
N ASP A 579 12.78 1.70 -6.72
CA ASP A 579 13.75 2.64 -7.27
C ASP A 579 15.03 2.72 -6.39
N VAL A 580 15.15 1.81 -5.41
CA VAL A 580 16.23 1.68 -4.44
C VAL A 580 16.40 2.92 -3.56
N ASN A 581 15.29 3.58 -3.21
CA ASN A 581 15.25 4.54 -2.13
C ASN A 581 15.22 3.79 -0.80
N ILE A 582 16.16 4.13 0.08
CA ILE A 582 16.34 3.43 1.36
C ILE A 582 15.57 4.16 2.45
N PHE A 583 14.82 3.39 3.23
CA PHE A 583 14.02 3.84 4.36
C PHE A 583 14.43 3.06 5.61
N SER A 584 14.27 3.68 6.77
CA SER A 584 14.58 3.06 8.05
C SER A 584 13.43 3.21 9.04
N TYR A 585 13.24 2.18 9.86
CA TYR A 585 12.23 2.13 10.92
C TYR A 585 12.88 1.64 12.21
N ALA A 586 12.69 2.38 13.29
CA ALA A 586 13.16 1.98 14.61
C ALA A 586 12.42 0.73 15.09
N LEU A 587 13.19 -0.29 15.44
CA LEU A 587 12.71 -1.51 16.05
C LEU A 587 13.74 -1.96 17.07
N SER A 588 13.44 -1.71 18.34
CA SER A 588 14.37 -1.99 19.42
C SER A 588 14.43 -3.49 19.71
N LEU A 589 15.63 -4.07 19.66
CA LEU A 589 15.86 -5.47 20.00
C LEU A 589 15.44 -5.77 21.45
N THR A 590 15.63 -4.81 22.37
CA THR A 590 15.27 -5.01 23.79
C THR A 590 13.77 -5.15 23.98
N VAL A 591 12.96 -4.46 23.18
CA VAL A 591 11.49 -4.60 23.18
C VAL A 591 11.10 -5.99 22.69
N ILE A 592 11.72 -6.46 21.60
CA ILE A 592 11.47 -7.79 21.07
C ILE A 592 11.87 -8.86 22.10
N GLN A 593 13.07 -8.77 22.66
CA GLN A 593 13.54 -9.72 23.68
C GLN A 593 12.65 -9.73 24.92
N TYR A 594 12.16 -8.57 25.36
CA TYR A 594 11.18 -8.48 26.43
C TYR A 594 9.87 -9.21 26.07
N GLN A 595 9.32 -8.95 24.88
CA GLN A 595 8.10 -9.63 24.40
C GLN A 595 8.29 -11.15 24.31
N THR A 596 9.43 -11.60 23.76
CA THR A 596 9.78 -13.03 23.68
C THR A 596 9.91 -13.66 25.07
N ALA A 597 10.54 -12.98 26.03
CA ALA A 597 10.70 -13.50 27.39
C ALA A 597 9.34 -13.63 28.11
N VAL A 598 8.46 -12.64 27.95
CA VAL A 598 7.09 -12.68 28.50
C VAL A 598 6.29 -13.84 27.91
N LEU A 599 6.34 -14.05 26.59
CA LEU A 599 5.64 -15.17 25.94
C LEU A 599 6.20 -16.54 26.35
N ARG A 600 7.49 -16.61 26.69
CA ARG A 600 8.12 -17.82 27.26
C ARG A 600 7.78 -18.05 28.74
N GLY A 601 7.13 -17.10 29.40
CA GLY A 601 6.84 -17.14 30.83
C GLY A 601 8.02 -16.79 31.74
N ASP A 602 9.14 -16.29 31.19
CA ASP A 602 10.32 -15.86 31.96
C ASP A 602 10.21 -14.39 32.36
N LEU A 603 9.46 -14.14 33.44
CA LEU A 603 9.21 -12.80 33.96
C LEU A 603 10.44 -12.17 34.64
N GLU A 604 11.38 -12.98 35.12
CA GLU A 604 12.61 -12.47 35.77
C GLU A 604 13.54 -11.83 34.74
N SER A 605 13.79 -12.52 33.62
CA SER A 605 14.56 -11.96 32.50
C SER A 605 13.89 -10.71 31.94
N ALA A 606 12.56 -10.73 31.77
CA ALA A 606 11.79 -9.58 31.29
C ALA A 606 11.95 -8.36 32.22
N ALA A 607 11.86 -8.53 33.55
CA ALA A 607 12.01 -7.45 34.51
C ALA A 607 13.41 -6.80 34.45
N SER A 608 14.46 -7.60 34.22
CA SER A 608 15.84 -7.10 34.09
C SER A 608 16.04 -6.20 32.85
N LEU A 609 15.27 -6.44 31.79
CA LEU A 609 15.37 -5.71 30.52
C LEU A 609 14.58 -4.39 30.52
N LEU A 610 13.57 -4.25 31.37
CA LEU A 610 12.65 -3.11 31.43
C LEU A 610 13.35 -1.73 31.54
N PRO A 611 14.43 -1.55 32.35
CA PRO A 611 15.13 -0.27 32.44
C PRO A 611 15.83 0.15 31.14
N SER A 612 16.21 -0.82 30.30
CA SER A 612 16.90 -0.56 29.02
C SER A 612 15.96 -0.10 27.91
N ILE A 613 14.65 -0.16 28.14
CA ILE A 613 13.64 0.16 27.14
C ILE A 613 13.32 1.66 27.16
N PRO A 614 13.43 2.36 26.02
CA PRO A 614 13.13 3.78 25.94
C PRO A 614 11.64 4.06 26.14
N SER A 615 11.34 5.24 26.70
CA SER A 615 10.01 5.60 27.22
C SER A 615 8.91 5.74 26.15
N ASP A 616 9.31 6.01 24.91
CA ASP A 616 8.44 6.09 23.73
C ASP A 616 7.82 4.72 23.36
N GLN A 617 8.54 3.63 23.63
CA GLN A 617 8.08 2.27 23.32
C GLN A 617 7.29 1.60 24.46
N ARG A 618 7.33 2.18 25.67
CA ARG A 618 6.64 1.62 26.85
C ARG A 618 5.13 1.55 26.69
N GLY A 619 4.50 2.48 25.97
CA GLY A 619 3.07 2.39 25.66
C GLY A 619 2.70 1.16 24.82
N ARG A 620 3.57 0.75 23.88
CA ARG A 620 3.35 -0.49 23.10
C ARG A 620 3.46 -1.72 23.98
N ILE A 621 4.44 -1.75 24.89
CA ILE A 621 4.63 -2.85 25.85
C ILE A 621 3.43 -2.94 26.80
N ALA A 622 2.91 -1.81 27.28
CA ALA A 622 1.74 -1.81 28.15
C ALA A 622 0.52 -2.45 27.46
N ARG A 623 0.24 -2.11 26.20
CA ARG A 623 -0.83 -2.76 25.41
C ARG A 623 -0.56 -4.24 25.16
N PHE A 624 0.69 -4.61 24.93
CA PHE A 624 1.09 -6.00 24.79
C PHE A 624 0.83 -6.79 26.09
N LEU A 625 1.29 -6.28 27.23
CA LEU A 625 1.05 -6.89 28.54
C LEU A 625 -0.45 -6.98 28.87
N GLU A 626 -1.23 -5.97 28.51
CA GLU A 626 -2.70 -5.99 28.62
C GLU A 626 -3.33 -7.11 27.78
N SER A 627 -2.85 -7.33 26.56
CA SER A 627 -3.33 -8.43 25.69
C SER A 627 -2.99 -9.82 26.23
N GLN A 628 -1.95 -9.92 27.05
CA GLN A 628 -1.52 -11.16 27.72
C GLN A 628 -2.13 -11.30 29.12
N ASP A 629 -3.15 -10.50 29.46
CA ASP A 629 -3.81 -10.44 30.77
C ASP A 629 -2.89 -10.08 31.96
N LEU A 630 -1.67 -9.60 31.71
CA LEU A 630 -0.71 -9.12 32.72
C LEU A 630 -0.94 -7.63 33.06
N LYS A 631 -2.17 -7.32 33.48
CA LYS A 631 -2.67 -5.95 33.66
C LYS A 631 -1.93 -5.16 34.75
N GLU A 632 -1.44 -5.83 35.80
CA GLU A 632 -0.68 -5.17 36.87
C GLU A 632 0.66 -4.63 36.36
N LEU A 633 1.41 -5.45 35.63
CA LEU A 633 2.67 -5.04 35.00
C LEU A 633 2.43 -3.99 33.90
N ALA A 634 1.32 -4.12 33.16
CA ALA A 634 0.92 -3.11 32.16
C ALA A 634 0.72 -1.72 32.79
N LEU A 635 0.10 -1.65 33.98
CA LEU A 635 -0.13 -0.40 34.70
C LEU A 635 1.19 0.29 35.11
N GLU A 636 2.18 -0.49 35.56
CA GLU A 636 3.50 0.01 35.98
C GLU A 636 4.33 0.50 34.79
N VAL A 637 4.30 -0.24 33.68
CA VAL A 637 5.08 0.06 32.48
C VAL A 637 4.48 1.22 31.68
N SER A 638 3.16 1.37 31.68
CA SER A 638 2.47 2.40 30.90
C SER A 638 3.02 3.79 31.24
N THR A 639 3.12 4.64 30.23
CA THR A 639 3.42 6.08 30.37
C THR A 639 2.21 6.94 30.01
N ASP A 640 1.21 6.37 29.34
CA ASP A 640 0.00 7.04 28.92
C ASP A 640 -1.02 7.10 30.06
N ALA A 641 -1.42 8.31 30.44
CA ALA A 641 -2.39 8.54 31.49
C ALA A 641 -3.76 7.95 31.13
N GLU A 642 -4.13 7.91 29.84
CA GLU A 642 -5.41 7.37 29.40
C GLU A 642 -5.45 5.84 29.57
N GLN A 643 -4.44 5.15 29.04
CA GLN A 643 -4.33 3.70 29.20
C GLN A 643 -4.19 3.31 30.68
N LYS A 644 -3.45 4.08 31.48
CA LYS A 644 -3.35 3.84 32.93
C LYS A 644 -4.70 3.95 33.63
N PHE A 645 -5.53 4.91 33.24
CA PHE A 645 -6.86 5.08 33.81
C PHE A 645 -7.74 3.85 33.54
N ASP A 646 -7.76 3.39 32.29
CA ASP A 646 -8.55 2.22 31.91
C ASP A 646 -8.04 0.94 32.61
N LEU A 647 -6.72 0.74 32.67
CA LEU A 647 -6.10 -0.37 33.41
C LEU A 647 -6.39 -0.31 34.91
N ALA A 648 -6.34 0.87 35.51
CA ALA A 648 -6.63 1.06 36.94
C ALA A 648 -8.10 0.75 37.25
N ILE A 649 -9.03 1.11 36.35
CA ILE A 649 -10.44 0.72 36.46
C ILE A 649 -10.59 -0.80 36.38
N GLN A 650 -9.99 -1.45 35.38
CA GLN A 650 -10.07 -2.90 35.22
C GLN A 650 -9.51 -3.67 36.43
N LEU A 651 -8.46 -3.13 37.07
CA LEU A 651 -7.85 -3.70 38.27
C LEU A 651 -8.55 -3.31 39.59
N GLY A 652 -9.56 -2.42 39.55
CA GLY A 652 -10.23 -1.91 40.74
C GLY A 652 -9.37 -0.97 41.60
N LYS A 653 -8.25 -0.45 41.07
CA LYS A 653 -7.36 0.51 41.75
C LYS A 653 -7.92 1.93 41.64
N LEU A 654 -9.02 2.17 42.35
CA LEU A 654 -9.81 3.40 42.27
C LEU A 654 -9.04 4.66 42.66
N ASP A 655 -8.09 4.56 43.60
CA ASP A 655 -7.35 5.73 44.09
C ASP A 655 -6.40 6.30 43.01
N ILE A 656 -5.76 5.42 42.24
CA ILE A 656 -4.94 5.80 41.08
C ILE A 656 -5.84 6.33 39.96
N ALA A 657 -6.98 5.68 39.71
CA ALA A 657 -7.93 6.13 38.70
C ALA A 657 -8.49 7.53 39.01
N THR A 658 -8.70 7.88 40.29
CA THR A 658 -9.14 9.22 40.70
C THR A 658 -8.12 10.31 40.44
N GLU A 659 -6.85 10.05 40.72
CA GLU A 659 -5.78 11.02 40.46
C GLU A 659 -5.65 11.29 38.95
N LEU A 660 -5.67 10.23 38.14
CA LEU A 660 -5.62 10.33 36.68
C LEU A 660 -6.86 11.00 36.09
N ALA A 661 -8.05 10.75 36.65
CA ALA A 661 -9.28 11.42 36.22
C ALA A 661 -9.25 12.93 36.49
N ARG A 662 -8.62 13.36 37.59
CA ARG A 662 -8.43 14.79 37.91
C ARG A 662 -7.45 15.47 36.94
N GLU A 663 -6.42 14.76 36.50
CA GLU A 663 -5.45 15.29 35.52
C GLU A 663 -6.05 15.42 34.11
N LEU A 664 -6.90 14.47 33.70
CA LEU A 664 -7.45 14.39 32.34
C LEU A 664 -8.77 15.18 32.14
N ASP A 665 -9.50 15.45 33.22
CA ASP A 665 -10.76 16.22 33.29
C ASP A 665 -11.79 15.94 32.17
N SER A 666 -12.10 14.66 31.93
CA SER A 666 -13.07 14.23 30.89
C SER A 666 -14.38 13.73 31.50
N GLU A 667 -15.51 14.28 31.05
CA GLU A 667 -16.86 13.94 31.55
C GLU A 667 -17.20 12.45 31.39
N ALA A 668 -16.77 11.83 30.28
CA ALA A 668 -17.03 10.40 30.02
C ALA A 668 -16.25 9.49 30.98
N ARG A 669 -15.02 9.88 31.34
CA ARG A 669 -14.16 9.13 32.27
C ARG A 669 -14.70 9.22 33.69
N TRP A 670 -15.14 10.40 34.11
CA TRP A 670 -15.82 10.57 35.39
C TRP A 670 -17.08 9.72 35.50
N ARG A 671 -17.85 9.55 34.42
CA ARG A 671 -19.00 8.63 34.41
C ARG A 671 -18.56 7.17 34.63
N ASN A 672 -17.59 6.70 33.84
CA ASN A 672 -17.08 5.33 33.96
C ASN A 672 -16.51 5.04 35.36
N LEU A 673 -15.72 5.96 35.90
CA LEU A 673 -15.22 5.87 37.28
C LEU A 673 -16.35 5.88 38.31
N GLY A 674 -17.38 6.69 38.10
CA GLY A 674 -18.56 6.76 38.95
C GLY A 674 -19.34 5.43 38.99
N ASP A 675 -19.55 4.80 37.84
CA ASP A 675 -20.23 3.50 37.75
C ASP A 675 -19.44 2.40 38.50
N VAL A 676 -18.11 2.41 38.37
CA VAL A 676 -17.22 1.44 39.05
C VAL A 676 -17.05 1.78 40.54
N ALA A 677 -17.14 3.05 40.93
CA ALA A 677 -17.18 3.45 42.33
C ALA A 677 -18.49 3.02 42.99
N LEU A 678 -19.63 3.14 42.29
CA LEU A 678 -20.94 2.66 42.76
C LEU A 678 -20.96 1.14 42.93
N SER A 679 -20.40 0.38 41.98
CA SER A 679 -20.34 -1.09 42.08
C SER A 679 -19.45 -1.55 43.25
N ASN A 680 -18.42 -0.77 43.59
CA ASN A 680 -17.53 -1.01 44.73
C ASN A 680 -17.96 -0.30 46.03
N TRP A 681 -19.20 0.21 46.10
CA TRP A 681 -19.79 0.84 47.30
C TRP A 681 -19.04 2.09 47.82
N LYS A 682 -18.25 2.77 46.98
CA LYS A 682 -17.58 4.05 47.32
C LYS A 682 -18.48 5.24 46.97
N PHE A 683 -19.46 5.53 47.82
CA PHE A 683 -20.49 6.55 47.57
C PHE A 683 -19.97 7.98 47.48
N ASP A 684 -19.02 8.39 48.33
CA ASP A 684 -18.45 9.75 48.31
C ASP A 684 -17.75 10.03 46.98
N LEU A 685 -17.00 9.03 46.50
CA LEU A 685 -16.33 9.12 45.22
C LEU A 685 -17.32 9.11 44.04
N ALA A 686 -18.37 8.28 44.13
CA ALA A 686 -19.42 8.23 43.12
C ALA A 686 -20.14 9.59 43.00
N GLU A 687 -20.41 10.28 44.11
CA GLU A 687 -20.99 11.62 44.09
C GLU A 687 -20.08 12.63 43.37
N GLU A 688 -18.79 12.66 43.72
CA GLU A 688 -17.80 13.53 43.06
C GLU A 688 -17.75 13.24 41.56
N CYS A 689 -17.70 11.97 41.18
CA CYS A 689 -17.67 11.52 39.79
C CYS A 689 -18.92 11.94 39.01
N LEU A 690 -20.11 11.75 39.57
CA LEU A 690 -21.38 12.10 38.92
C LEU A 690 -21.54 13.62 38.74
N GLN A 691 -21.08 14.42 39.71
CA GLN A 691 -21.05 15.88 39.61
C GLN A 691 -20.11 16.33 38.49
N LYS A 692 -18.89 15.77 38.45
CA LYS A 692 -17.89 16.10 37.42
C LYS A 692 -18.30 15.62 36.03
N ALA A 693 -18.98 14.48 35.93
CA ALA A 693 -19.57 13.96 34.69
C ALA A 693 -20.81 14.73 34.21
N LYS A 694 -21.31 15.68 35.03
CA LYS A 694 -22.56 16.44 34.78
C LYS A 694 -23.75 15.54 34.47
N ASP A 695 -23.77 14.34 35.04
CA ASP A 695 -24.81 13.35 34.81
C ASP A 695 -26.02 13.60 35.70
N LEU A 696 -26.91 14.47 35.23
CA LEU A 696 -28.12 14.84 35.98
C LEU A 696 -29.05 13.66 36.27
N SER A 697 -29.05 12.62 35.42
CA SER A 697 -29.84 11.40 35.63
C SER A 697 -29.28 10.55 36.77
N GLY A 698 -27.96 10.32 36.76
CA GLY A 698 -27.27 9.61 37.83
C GLY A 698 -27.36 10.36 39.16
N LEU A 699 -27.17 11.69 39.14
CA LEU A 699 -27.33 12.54 40.33
C LEU A 699 -28.76 12.54 40.87
N LEU A 700 -29.77 12.53 40.01
CA LEU A 700 -31.18 12.41 40.45
C LEU A 700 -31.40 11.08 41.18
N LEU A 701 -30.90 9.97 40.63
CA LEU A 701 -31.02 8.66 41.28
C LEU A 701 -30.26 8.63 42.62
N PHE A 702 -29.04 9.18 42.64
CA PHE A 702 -28.19 9.23 43.83
C PHE A 702 -28.82 10.07 44.95
N TYR A 703 -29.31 11.27 44.64
CA TYR A 703 -29.91 12.19 45.62
C TYR A 703 -31.33 11.80 46.04
N SER A 704 -32.12 11.18 45.15
CA SER A 704 -33.42 10.61 45.54
C SER A 704 -33.25 9.44 46.49
N SER A 705 -32.23 8.60 46.28
CA SER A 705 -31.93 7.46 47.15
C SER A 705 -31.36 7.88 48.51
N SER A 706 -30.56 8.95 48.55
CA SER A 706 -29.96 9.49 49.78
C SER A 706 -30.80 10.55 50.50
N ASN A 707 -31.95 10.94 49.93
CA ASN A 707 -32.83 12.01 50.42
C ASN A 707 -32.11 13.36 50.63
N ASN A 708 -31.11 13.67 49.80
CA ASN A 708 -30.37 14.93 49.86
C ASN A 708 -31.14 16.06 49.15
N ARG A 709 -31.86 16.87 49.94
CA ARG A 709 -32.71 17.96 49.42
C ARG A 709 -31.90 19.06 48.71
N ASP A 710 -30.73 19.40 49.23
CA ASP A 710 -29.89 20.47 48.66
C ASP A 710 -29.26 20.05 47.33
N GLY A 711 -28.79 18.80 47.25
CA GLY A 711 -28.29 18.19 46.02
C GLY A 711 -29.38 18.10 44.94
N MET A 712 -30.57 17.66 45.33
CA MET A 712 -31.72 17.56 44.43
C MET A 712 -32.19 18.91 43.90
N ARG A 713 -32.11 19.98 44.72
CA ARG A 713 -32.40 21.35 44.27
C ARG A 713 -31.41 21.82 43.20
N LYS A 714 -30.11 21.58 43.39
CA LYS A 714 -29.08 21.89 42.39
C LYS A 714 -29.32 21.14 41.07
N VAL A 715 -29.67 19.86 41.14
CA VAL A 715 -30.01 19.06 39.94
C VAL A 715 -31.23 19.63 39.21
N ALA A 716 -32.26 20.07 39.94
CA ALA A 716 -33.44 20.70 39.36
C ALA A 716 -33.08 21.99 38.61
N ASP A 717 -32.32 22.89 39.25
CA ASP A 717 -31.93 24.17 38.66
C ASP A 717 -31.02 23.97 37.43
N GLU A 718 -30.07 23.02 37.48
CA GLU A 718 -29.22 22.67 36.34
C GLU A 718 -30.01 22.00 35.20
N ALA A 719 -30.99 21.15 35.53
CA ALA A 719 -31.85 20.52 34.53
C ALA A 719 -32.74 21.54 33.82
N LEU A 720 -33.26 22.54 34.55
CA LEU A 720 -33.98 23.67 33.97
C LEU A 720 -33.11 24.51 33.04
N ALA A 721 -31.87 24.80 33.45
CA ALA A 721 -30.91 25.55 32.63
C ALA A 721 -30.56 24.81 31.33
N LYS A 722 -30.41 23.48 31.38
CA LYS A 722 -30.11 22.64 30.20
C LYS A 722 -31.35 22.23 29.40
N GLY A 723 -32.55 22.65 29.79
CA GLY A 723 -33.81 22.30 29.11
C GLY A 723 -34.24 20.84 29.27
N LYS A 724 -33.67 20.08 30.22
CA LYS A 724 -34.05 18.69 30.53
C LYS A 724 -35.29 18.66 31.44
N ASN A 725 -36.43 19.04 30.87
CA ASN A 725 -37.68 19.28 31.62
C ASN A 725 -38.18 18.07 32.41
N ASN A 726 -37.98 16.84 31.94
CA ASN A 726 -38.41 15.64 32.67
C ASN A 726 -37.63 15.42 33.98
N ILE A 727 -36.31 15.64 33.94
CA ILE A 727 -35.46 15.50 35.15
C ILE A 727 -35.78 16.63 36.13
N ALA A 728 -35.95 17.86 35.64
CA ALA A 728 -36.39 18.99 36.45
C ALA A 728 -37.75 18.73 37.10
N PHE A 729 -38.72 18.21 36.34
CA PHE A 729 -40.04 17.85 36.84
C PHE A 729 -39.95 16.85 38.00
N THR A 730 -39.24 15.73 37.81
CA THR A 730 -39.11 14.70 38.84
C THR A 730 -38.39 15.22 40.08
N ALA A 731 -37.31 15.99 39.92
CA ALA A 731 -36.57 16.58 41.02
C ALA A 731 -37.43 17.58 41.82
N LEU A 732 -38.11 18.52 41.14
CA LEU A 732 -38.97 19.52 41.78
C LEU A 732 -40.19 18.90 42.46
N PHE A 733 -40.77 17.86 41.85
CA PHE A 733 -41.89 17.14 42.42
C PHE A 733 -41.50 16.38 43.70
N GLN A 734 -40.34 15.71 43.70
CA GLN A 734 -39.82 15.06 44.90
C GLN A 734 -39.45 16.06 46.02
N LEU A 735 -39.02 17.28 45.67
CA LEU A 735 -38.78 18.36 46.62
C LEU A 735 -40.07 18.97 47.22
N GLY A 736 -41.23 18.68 46.62
CA GLY A 736 -42.52 19.29 46.98
C GLY A 736 -42.71 20.71 46.46
N ALA A 737 -41.91 21.16 45.49
CA ALA A 737 -41.99 22.51 44.90
C ALA A 737 -43.07 22.58 43.80
N VAL A 738 -44.32 22.36 44.18
CA VAL A 738 -45.48 22.20 43.26
C VAL A 738 -45.66 23.42 42.36
N ASP A 739 -45.50 24.63 42.89
CA ASP A 739 -45.67 25.86 42.11
C ASP A 739 -44.67 25.97 40.95
N GLU A 740 -43.41 25.57 41.18
CA GLU A 740 -42.37 25.56 40.15
C GLU A 740 -42.61 24.48 39.10
N VAL A 741 -43.17 23.33 39.50
CA VAL A 741 -43.59 22.28 38.57
C VAL A 741 -44.73 22.76 37.67
N ILE A 742 -45.70 23.49 38.23
CA ILE A 742 -46.79 24.11 37.47
C ILE A 742 -46.22 25.11 36.46
N GLN A 743 -45.29 25.98 36.88
CA GLN A 743 -44.62 26.92 35.98
C GLN A 743 -43.83 26.22 34.87
N LEU A 744 -43.17 25.09 35.16
CA LEU A 744 -42.47 24.28 34.17
C LEU A 744 -43.43 23.70 33.11
N LEU A 745 -44.60 23.22 33.55
CA LEU A 745 -45.64 22.72 32.64
C LEU A 745 -46.26 23.83 31.78
N ILE A 746 -46.44 25.04 32.35
CA ILE A 746 -46.87 26.21 31.60
C ILE A 746 -45.83 26.60 30.55
N LYS A 747 -44.55 26.65 30.92
CA LYS A 747 -43.44 27.00 30.03
C LYS A 747 -43.28 26.01 28.86
N THR A 748 -43.66 24.76 29.05
CA THR A 748 -43.64 23.70 28.01
C THR A 748 -44.94 23.58 27.22
N GLU A 749 -45.88 24.53 27.39
CA GLU A 749 -47.20 24.57 26.75
C GLU A 749 -48.12 23.38 27.10
N ARG A 750 -47.84 22.64 28.18
CA ARG A 750 -48.64 21.51 28.67
C ARG A 750 -49.72 21.98 29.66
N LEU A 751 -50.51 22.95 29.22
CA LEU A 751 -51.54 23.63 30.03
C LEU A 751 -52.64 22.69 30.61
N PRO A 752 -53.13 21.66 29.89
CA PRO A 752 -54.10 20.72 30.47
C PRO A 752 -53.53 19.96 31.67
N GLU A 753 -52.26 19.56 31.59
CA GLU A 753 -51.57 18.80 32.64
C GLU A 753 -51.22 19.70 33.83
N ALA A 754 -50.82 20.96 33.56
CA ALA A 754 -50.66 21.98 34.59
C ALA A 754 -51.96 22.22 35.35
N ALA A 755 -53.10 22.25 34.66
CA ALA A 755 -54.42 22.45 35.27
C ALA A 755 -54.85 21.24 36.13
N MET A 756 -54.54 20.01 35.68
CA MET A 756 -54.80 18.80 36.47
C MET A 756 -53.91 18.74 37.72
N LEU A 757 -52.63 19.08 37.59
CA LEU A 757 -51.70 19.12 38.71
C LEU A 757 -52.10 20.21 39.72
N ALA A 758 -52.45 21.41 39.25
CA ALA A 758 -52.96 22.50 40.08
C ALA A 758 -54.24 22.09 40.82
N ARG A 759 -55.21 21.45 40.15
CA ARG A 759 -56.43 20.93 40.82
C ARG A 759 -56.12 20.02 41.99
N THR A 760 -55.06 19.22 41.88
CA THR A 760 -54.75 18.14 42.84
C THR A 760 -53.88 18.64 43.99
N TYR A 761 -52.87 19.49 43.70
CA TYR A 761 -51.83 19.85 44.67
C TYR A 761 -51.73 21.36 44.98
N ALA A 762 -52.31 22.23 44.14
CA ALA A 762 -52.29 23.70 44.36
C ALA A 762 -53.55 24.37 43.77
N PRO A 763 -54.73 24.21 44.42
CA PRO A 763 -56.01 24.65 43.88
C PRO A 763 -56.08 26.15 43.57
N ASP A 764 -55.35 26.97 44.33
CA ASP A 764 -55.33 28.43 44.17
C ASP A 764 -54.72 28.88 42.83
N SER A 765 -53.79 28.10 42.28
CA SER A 765 -53.16 28.33 40.99
C SER A 765 -54.00 27.83 39.81
N MET A 766 -55.15 27.20 40.05
CA MET A 766 -55.96 26.57 39.00
C MET A 766 -56.63 27.59 38.07
N SER A 767 -57.20 28.68 38.62
CA SER A 767 -57.89 29.70 37.82
C SER A 767 -56.92 30.45 36.89
N SER A 768 -55.68 30.70 37.34
CA SER A 768 -54.66 31.35 36.50
C SER A 768 -54.22 30.46 35.34
N VAL A 769 -54.01 29.16 35.58
CA VAL A 769 -53.66 28.18 34.53
C VAL A 769 -54.81 27.97 33.54
N LEU A 770 -56.06 27.91 34.02
CA LEU A 770 -57.24 27.73 33.16
C LEU A 770 -57.45 28.92 32.23
N LYS A 771 -57.20 30.15 32.69
CA LYS A 771 -57.23 31.35 31.83
C LYS A 771 -56.20 31.27 30.71
N LEU A 772 -54.97 30.85 31.04
CA LEU A 772 -53.92 30.62 30.03
C LEU A 772 -54.32 29.52 29.05
N TRP A 773 -54.93 28.43 29.54
CA TRP A 773 -55.39 27.33 28.70
C TRP A 773 -56.54 27.74 27.77
N LYS A 774 -57.53 28.49 28.26
CA LYS A 774 -58.60 29.08 27.43
C LYS A 774 -58.02 29.97 26.33
N ALA A 775 -57.09 30.86 26.68
CA ALA A 775 -56.45 31.77 25.73
C ALA A 775 -55.63 31.04 24.65
N ASP A 776 -54.92 29.96 24.99
CA ASP A 776 -54.22 29.13 24.01
C ASP A 776 -55.19 28.40 23.06
N LEU A 777 -56.28 27.83 23.60
CA LEU A 777 -57.30 27.17 22.77
C LEU A 777 -58.00 28.13 21.81
N GLU A 778 -58.25 29.37 22.24
CA GLU A 778 -58.79 30.43 21.38
C GLU A 778 -57.81 30.80 20.25
N LYS A 779 -56.52 30.94 20.55
CA LYS A 779 -55.47 31.16 19.54
C LYS A 779 -55.41 30.02 18.52
N ARG A 780 -55.66 28.77 18.94
CA ARG A 780 -55.68 27.58 18.08
C ARG A 780 -57.02 27.37 17.34
N ASN A 781 -57.89 28.39 17.27
CA ASN A 781 -59.22 28.37 16.65
C ASN A 781 -60.21 27.34 17.24
N ARG A 782 -60.00 26.88 18.47
CA ARG A 782 -60.87 25.91 19.17
C ARG A 782 -61.80 26.60 20.18
N LYS A 783 -62.53 27.61 19.73
CA LYS A 783 -63.41 28.44 20.60
C LYS A 783 -64.47 27.62 21.35
N LYS A 784 -65.13 26.69 20.67
CA LYS A 784 -66.13 25.79 21.31
C LYS A 784 -65.54 24.97 22.46
N THR A 785 -64.28 24.55 22.34
CA THR A 785 -63.60 23.78 23.40
C THR A 785 -63.14 24.69 24.54
N ALA A 786 -62.68 25.92 24.23
CA ALA A 786 -62.32 26.91 25.24
C ALA A 786 -63.54 27.31 26.11
N GLU A 787 -64.70 27.52 25.49
CA GLU A 787 -65.97 27.83 26.19
C GLU A 787 -66.45 26.67 27.07
N SER A 788 -66.11 25.42 26.73
CA SER A 788 -66.46 24.24 27.52
C SER A 788 -65.61 24.05 28.77
N LEU A 789 -64.49 24.77 28.90
CA LEU A 789 -63.66 24.73 30.11
C LEU A 789 -64.29 25.62 31.19
N ALA A 790 -64.87 24.98 32.21
CA ALA A 790 -65.40 25.71 33.36
C ALA A 790 -64.24 26.21 34.25
N ASP A 791 -64.22 27.51 34.57
CA ASP A 791 -63.31 28.08 35.57
C ASP A 791 -63.98 27.95 36.95
N PRO A 792 -63.30 27.38 37.97
CA PRO A 792 -63.80 27.34 39.34
C PRO A 792 -64.25 28.69 39.89
N ALA A 793 -63.66 29.80 39.45
CA ALA A 793 -64.05 31.14 39.87
C ALA A 793 -65.35 31.64 39.20
N GLU A 794 -65.63 31.21 37.96
CA GLU A 794 -66.81 31.65 37.19
C GLU A 794 -68.02 30.72 37.40
N TYR A 795 -67.77 29.43 37.65
CA TYR A 795 -68.80 28.42 37.84
C TYR A 795 -68.56 27.60 39.13
N PRO A 796 -68.70 28.21 40.32
CA PRO A 796 -68.42 27.53 41.60
C PRO A 796 -69.28 26.27 41.80
N ASN A 797 -70.51 26.32 41.27
CA ASN A 797 -71.52 25.26 41.37
C ASN A 797 -71.07 23.94 40.70
N LEU A 798 -70.21 24.02 39.66
CA LEU A 798 -69.67 22.85 38.96
C LEU A 798 -68.48 22.22 39.68
N PHE A 799 -67.91 22.93 40.66
CA PHE A 799 -66.73 22.52 41.42
C PHE A 799 -67.00 22.54 42.94
N ALA A 800 -68.17 22.04 43.35
CA ALA A 800 -68.57 21.99 44.77
C ALA A 800 -67.56 21.25 45.68
N GLU A 801 -66.76 20.34 45.11
CA GLU A 801 -65.68 19.63 45.81
C GLU A 801 -64.48 20.54 46.16
N LEU A 802 -64.19 21.55 45.33
CA LEU A 802 -63.10 22.52 45.59
C LEU A 802 -63.48 23.54 46.67
N GLN A 803 -64.78 23.83 46.83
CA GLN A 803 -65.27 24.67 47.92
C GLN A 803 -65.17 23.96 49.28
N LYS A 804 -65.39 22.64 49.33
CA LYS A 804 -65.22 21.84 50.55
C LYS A 804 -63.77 21.74 51.02
N THR A 805 -62.80 21.83 50.12
CA THR A 805 -61.38 21.85 50.47
C THR A 805 -60.86 23.25 50.82
N GLN A 806 -61.63 24.31 50.51
CA GLN A 806 -61.33 25.70 50.92
C GLN A 806 -61.96 26.09 52.26
N GLU A 807 -62.96 25.35 52.75
CA GLU A 807 -63.32 25.39 54.17
C GLU A 807 -62.20 24.70 54.97
N PRO A 808 -61.62 25.35 56.01
CA PRO A 808 -60.66 24.67 56.86
C PRO A 808 -61.36 23.46 57.48
N PRO A 809 -60.74 22.27 57.51
CA PRO A 809 -61.36 21.12 58.15
C PRO A 809 -61.60 21.45 59.63
N GLN A 810 -62.86 21.73 59.98
CA GLN A 810 -63.36 21.59 61.34
C GLN A 810 -63.30 20.10 61.67
N ASP A 811 -62.58 19.80 62.75
CA ASP A 811 -62.33 18.47 63.31
C ASP A 811 -61.35 17.57 62.55
N LEU A 812 -60.05 17.80 62.81
CA LEU A 812 -59.04 16.76 63.05
C LEU A 812 -57.99 17.36 64.01
N LEU A 813 -58.33 17.35 65.30
CA LEU A 813 -57.40 17.45 66.44
C LEU A 813 -56.83 16.05 66.74
#